data_AF-A0AA39CN11-F1
#
_entry.id   AF-A0AA39CN11-F1
#
_cell.length_a   1.000
_cell.length_b   1.000
_cell.length_c   1.000
_cell.angle_alpha   90.00
_cell.angle_beta   90.00
_cell.angle_gamma   90.00
#
_symmetry.space_group_name_H-M   'P 1'
#
loop_
_entity.id
_entity.type
_entity.pdbx_description
1 polymer ?
#
loop_
_entity_poly.entity_id
_entity_poly.type
_entity_poly.pdbx_seq_one_letter_code
_entity_poly.pdbx_strand_id
1 'polypeptide(L)'
;MEHLFPYPKMGSSFLEILNDPLTRKLLGFDAVNAEPIPFINGVTSRLKFLLNDATQQLSFLKIGYTALEAFLQANCTGPPLDFNPEEVIFPESYRNDNLKALKNEMFEHLSVDGSRPYPLTPHIELIWLATVIMSTTALAEAGFNGRRARFRVNFWHQRLFSEESPSLRDVIYADADVLEQQLSSRLAFGGAGAEEHFVEFLVERAVVRTHYGDDALARADLARAATTRHFQFVLSGALGKRTKFQEKDISQLVVLAKSRDHEPEPYSSRKNSKVEGMEKGKANAEVESSATGPFRTATPTQRSSHHEPTSPLANPPTQPESVLLNDDTLLERIDFTSADHTTSVSPDTMTHVAPSDSTLPPQLAALDPANQPLLFPMDSIILLATASSITNTSPDDGLVREETLPYATRVLDGGSSNWQVYTQALLVRSRIEGYRSRTAERGLLQLQALVDQVIAETTQTAPPSTIDTSTTTGTSNFLPKPKPSESASVAERLTYIYQLSPPLRWELEAELAQRWTSLGGLKTALDIYERLQMYAEVALCLAATDQEAKAVKLLKKLLFNDDETATGAEPGKEPLKAPPPADAPRLLCILGDITSQFEYYVLSWTVSSSRYARAQRSLGRHYTKQRDFPRAAESYRLALNISRLDRASWFSLGCIQLELEDWLSPVESFTRCVQLEDKDAESWSNLAVALLRLPTSIAAESAGGKIPETVADDSIAVTESADDEDLPSSSTTQTDPYRHVREALRALRRAATLKRDDVRIWDNYLTVAASIPPSAGTPWNEIIQAMSRVIELRGKKEGEACIDLAILKVVTEYVTRKWTYPTSSDEQEDEQGTTSISEEGQTRGGASNGGAPPTDSTASTTNPPAVTKLPYTPRSFLTLIDTQITPLATSSPILYTLLSTIAAWRHRPLQSLLLAEKSWLATLSLSATSSSSSADGDFNDIPPSQWTEIVTKTIWMIETYQTLGPRERERTGGEVEPKWRFKARSAGRRVLGRGKSWEERGDEAWVRLKGVVDGL
;
A
#
# COMPACT_ATOMS: atom_id res chain seq x y z
N MET A 1 48.73 -6.68 9.98
CA MET A 1 47.52 -7.22 9.30
C MET A 1 46.71 -8.21 10.16
N GLU A 2 47.16 -8.60 11.37
CA GLU A 2 46.44 -9.54 12.26
C GLU A 2 45.42 -8.89 13.22
N HIS A 3 45.26 -7.57 13.19
CA HIS A 3 44.26 -6.85 14.00
C HIS A 3 43.10 -6.41 13.10
N LEU A 4 42.21 -7.37 12.82
CA LEU A 4 40.84 -7.04 12.41
C LEU A 4 40.06 -6.81 13.69
N PHE A 5 39.91 -5.55 14.08
CA PHE A 5 39.02 -5.23 15.18
C PHE A 5 38.13 -4.05 14.82
N PRO A 6 36.81 -4.17 15.04
CA PRO A 6 36.06 -3.10 15.65
C PRO A 6 36.65 -2.91 17.06
N TYR A 7 37.44 -1.86 17.26
CA TYR A 7 38.03 -1.49 18.54
C TYR A 7 37.46 -0.12 18.94
N PRO A 8 37.04 0.08 20.22
CA PRO A 8 37.42 -0.71 21.39
C PRO A 8 36.37 -1.70 21.90
N LYS A 9 36.56 -3.00 21.60
CA LYS A 9 36.00 -4.12 22.38
C LYS A 9 36.82 -4.43 23.65
N MET A 10 37.59 -3.48 24.19
CA MET A 10 38.48 -3.71 25.34
C MET A 10 38.54 -2.47 26.21
N GLY A 11 37.84 -2.47 27.35
CA GLY A 11 38.17 -1.80 28.63
C GLY A 11 38.69 -0.34 28.70
N SER A 12 38.91 0.35 27.58
CA SER A 12 39.47 1.70 27.48
C SER A 12 38.36 2.67 27.08
N SER A 13 38.14 3.71 27.88
CA SER A 13 37.11 4.73 27.61
C SER A 13 37.40 5.47 26.30
N PHE A 14 36.35 5.91 25.59
CA PHE A 14 36.48 6.80 24.43
C PHE A 14 37.36 8.03 24.73
N LEU A 15 37.24 8.55 25.95
CA LEU A 15 38.05 9.66 26.44
C LEU A 15 39.55 9.37 26.41
N GLU A 16 39.97 8.15 26.73
CA GLU A 16 41.39 7.78 26.76
C GLU A 16 42.01 7.82 25.36
N ILE A 17 41.28 7.34 24.34
CA ILE A 17 41.75 7.31 22.95
C ILE A 17 41.74 8.73 22.36
N LEU A 18 40.70 9.52 22.67
CA LEU A 18 40.63 10.90 22.19
C LEU A 18 41.65 11.81 22.88
N ASN A 19 42.11 11.48 24.08
CA ASN A 19 43.20 12.17 24.77
C ASN A 19 44.60 11.59 24.48
N ASP A 20 44.71 10.56 23.65
CA ASP A 20 46.00 9.98 23.29
C ASP A 20 46.96 11.05 22.70
N PRO A 21 48.27 10.99 22.99
CA PRO A 21 49.24 11.97 22.47
C PRO A 21 49.18 12.14 20.95
N LEU A 22 48.88 11.09 20.19
CA LEU A 22 48.73 11.20 18.74
C LEU A 22 47.51 12.04 18.35
N THR A 23 46.38 11.82 19.04
CA THR A 23 45.15 12.60 18.85
C THR A 23 45.36 14.06 19.23
N ARG A 24 46.01 14.32 20.37
CA ARG A 24 46.33 15.68 20.82
C ARG A 24 47.24 16.43 19.84
N LYS A 25 48.24 15.72 19.28
CA LYS A 25 49.11 16.26 18.22
C LYS A 25 48.34 16.56 16.94
N LEU A 26 47.42 15.69 16.52
CA LEU A 26 46.55 15.90 15.35
C LEU A 26 45.67 17.15 15.54
N LEU A 27 45.03 17.27 16.70
CA LEU A 27 44.11 18.37 17.03
C LEU A 27 44.84 19.68 17.35
N GLY A 28 46.16 19.63 17.58
CA GLY A 28 47.01 20.80 17.77
C GLY A 28 47.06 21.32 19.21
N PHE A 29 46.80 20.47 20.21
CA PHE A 29 46.92 20.84 21.64
C PHE A 29 48.36 21.20 22.05
N ASP A 30 49.36 20.65 21.36
CA ASP A 30 50.77 20.91 21.66
C ASP A 30 51.30 22.20 21.01
N ALA A 31 50.50 22.85 20.16
CA ALA A 31 50.88 24.05 19.39
C ALA A 31 50.49 25.36 20.10
N VAL A 32 50.64 25.42 21.43
CA VAL A 32 50.16 26.53 22.29
C VAL A 32 50.77 27.90 21.93
N ASN A 33 51.95 27.92 21.32
CA ASN A 33 52.70 29.15 20.97
C ASN A 33 52.68 29.51 19.47
N ALA A 34 51.93 28.78 18.64
CA ALA A 34 51.86 29.04 17.19
C ALA A 34 50.71 30.01 16.86
N GLU A 35 50.83 30.75 15.76
CA GLU A 35 49.72 31.59 15.28
C GLU A 35 48.47 30.74 14.99
N PRO A 36 47.25 31.21 15.34
CA PRO A 36 46.03 30.45 15.16
C PRO A 36 45.68 30.33 13.67
N ILE A 37 46.06 29.22 13.06
CA ILE A 37 45.61 28.80 11.73
C ILE A 37 44.12 28.39 11.84
N PRO A 38 43.29 28.58 10.79
CA PRO A 38 41.94 28.02 10.76
C PRO A 38 41.94 26.54 11.16
N PHE A 39 41.14 26.19 12.17
CA PHE A 39 41.22 24.90 12.87
C PHE A 39 41.12 23.70 11.92
N ILE A 40 40.11 23.70 11.04
CA ILE A 40 39.84 22.63 10.07
C ILE A 40 41.05 22.42 9.15
N ASN A 41 41.58 23.50 8.55
CA ASN A 41 42.74 23.44 7.67
C ASN A 41 44.00 22.96 8.39
N GLY A 42 44.18 23.38 9.66
CA GLY A 42 45.27 22.93 10.51
C GLY A 42 45.23 21.43 10.77
N VAL A 43 44.06 20.89 11.15
CA VAL A 43 43.86 19.45 11.39
C VAL A 43 44.08 18.64 10.11
N THR A 44 43.47 19.05 8.99
CA THR A 44 43.61 18.34 7.70
C THR A 44 45.06 18.32 7.20
N SER A 45 45.80 19.41 7.38
CA SER A 45 47.22 19.49 6.99
C SER A 45 48.10 18.62 7.88
N ARG A 46 47.88 18.63 9.20
CA ARG A 46 48.59 17.75 10.14
C ARG A 46 48.29 16.29 9.89
N LEU A 47 47.03 15.94 9.60
CA LEU A 47 46.63 14.57 9.25
C LEU A 47 47.41 14.08 8.03
N LYS A 48 47.43 14.85 6.93
CA LYS A 48 48.20 14.50 5.72
C LYS A 48 49.68 14.28 6.02
N PHE A 49 50.28 15.12 6.86
CA PHE A 49 51.68 14.99 7.25
C PHE A 49 51.93 13.73 8.11
N LEU A 50 51.08 13.47 9.10
CA LEU A 50 51.23 12.33 10.03
C LEU A 50 50.95 10.99 9.35
N LEU A 51 50.06 10.96 8.34
CA LEU A 51 49.75 9.75 7.57
C LEU A 51 50.89 9.28 6.64
N ASN A 52 51.94 10.10 6.43
CA ASN A 52 53.14 9.65 5.73
C ASN A 52 53.86 8.52 6.48
N ASP A 53 53.67 8.43 7.79
CA ASP A 53 54.16 7.30 8.59
C ASP A 53 53.13 6.16 8.57
N ALA A 54 53.42 5.12 7.80
CA ALA A 54 52.56 3.95 7.67
C ALA A 54 52.29 3.24 9.01
N THR A 55 53.18 3.39 10.00
CA THR A 55 52.99 2.76 11.33
C THR A 55 51.85 3.40 12.12
N GLN A 56 51.48 4.65 11.81
CA GLN A 56 50.44 5.40 12.52
C GLN A 56 49.04 5.21 11.91
N GLN A 57 48.92 4.62 10.71
CA GLN A 57 47.65 4.49 9.99
C GLN A 57 46.57 3.73 10.79
N LEU A 58 46.95 2.65 11.49
CA LEU A 58 46.03 1.89 12.33
C LEU A 58 45.56 2.71 13.54
N SER A 59 46.45 3.49 14.13
CA SER A 59 46.11 4.39 15.25
C SER A 59 45.14 5.47 14.82
N PHE A 60 45.31 6.05 13.63
CA PHE A 60 44.33 7.00 13.07
C PHE A 60 42.98 6.35 12.79
N LEU A 61 42.94 5.13 12.25
CA LEU A 61 41.68 4.40 12.10
C LEU A 61 40.98 4.18 13.45
N LYS A 62 41.73 3.86 14.51
CA LYS A 62 41.21 3.73 15.87
C LYS A 62 40.60 5.05 16.38
N ILE A 63 41.27 6.18 16.14
CA ILE A 63 40.76 7.52 16.49
C ILE A 63 39.47 7.81 15.72
N GLY A 64 39.45 7.53 14.41
CA GLY A 64 38.27 7.73 13.56
C GLY A 64 37.06 6.91 14.02
N TYR A 65 37.24 5.61 14.26
CA TYR A 65 36.18 4.75 14.80
C TYR A 65 35.71 5.22 16.18
N THR A 66 36.62 5.63 17.06
CA THR A 66 36.26 6.16 18.39
C THR A 66 35.38 7.41 18.26
N ALA A 67 35.75 8.34 17.39
CA ALA A 67 34.95 9.55 17.16
C ALA A 67 33.57 9.21 16.55
N LEU A 68 33.51 8.28 15.60
CA LEU A 68 32.25 7.83 15.00
C LEU A 68 31.36 7.11 16.02
N GLU A 69 31.90 6.15 16.77
CA GLU A 69 31.16 5.39 17.78
C GLU A 69 30.71 6.27 18.95
N ALA A 70 31.52 7.24 19.38
CA ALA A 70 31.10 8.24 20.37
C ALA A 70 29.94 9.11 19.85
N PHE A 71 29.98 9.50 18.57
CA PHE A 71 28.87 10.21 17.93
C PHE A 71 27.60 9.36 17.89
N LEU A 72 27.70 8.07 17.52
CA LEU A 72 26.57 7.14 17.45
C LEU A 72 26.04 6.75 18.84
N GLN A 73 26.90 6.70 19.86
CA GLN A 73 26.46 6.57 21.24
C GLN A 73 25.60 7.77 21.63
N ALA A 74 26.08 8.99 21.39
CA ALA A 74 25.38 10.21 21.77
C ALA A 74 24.10 10.49 20.96
N ASN A 75 23.94 9.91 19.76
CA ASN A 75 22.85 10.25 18.84
C ASN A 75 21.93 9.09 18.44
N CYS A 76 22.29 7.84 18.72
CA CYS A 76 21.48 6.67 18.34
C CYS A 76 21.15 5.75 19.52
N THR A 77 22.12 5.47 20.41
CA THR A 77 22.00 4.32 21.34
C THR A 77 22.06 4.66 22.82
N GLY A 78 22.74 5.73 23.22
CA GLY A 78 23.06 6.03 24.61
C GLY A 78 23.99 4.99 25.27
N PRO A 79 24.31 5.11 26.57
CA PRO A 79 24.07 6.22 27.52
C PRO A 79 24.77 7.53 27.09
N PRO A 80 24.56 8.68 27.78
CA PRO A 80 25.23 9.92 27.43
C PRO A 80 26.74 9.77 27.61
N LEU A 81 27.52 10.52 26.84
CA LEU A 81 28.99 10.50 26.97
C LEU A 81 29.39 10.90 28.40
N ASP A 82 30.47 10.31 28.92
CA ASP A 82 31.03 10.62 30.25
C ASP A 82 31.99 11.83 30.23
N PHE A 83 32.20 12.43 29.05
CA PHE A 83 33.04 13.61 28.84
C PHE A 83 32.35 14.65 27.96
N ASN A 84 32.90 15.87 27.94
CA ASN A 84 32.47 16.94 27.04
C ASN A 84 33.26 16.86 25.71
N PRO A 85 32.64 16.53 24.57
CA PRO A 85 33.34 16.43 23.28
C PRO A 85 34.00 17.75 22.84
N GLU A 86 33.43 18.90 23.22
CA GLU A 86 34.00 20.20 22.85
C GLU A 86 35.38 20.41 23.50
N GLU A 87 35.55 20.00 24.76
CA GLU A 87 36.82 20.13 25.48
C GLU A 87 37.90 19.18 24.94
N VAL A 88 37.48 18.01 24.46
CA VAL A 88 38.36 16.96 23.96
C VAL A 88 38.80 17.25 22.52
N ILE A 89 37.90 17.75 21.68
CA ILE A 89 38.21 18.02 20.27
C ILE A 89 38.88 19.39 20.07
N PHE A 90 38.46 20.42 20.81
CA PHE A 90 38.95 21.78 20.62
C PHE A 90 40.02 22.15 21.66
N PRO A 91 41.22 22.57 21.24
CA PRO A 91 42.17 23.25 22.12
C PRO A 91 41.56 24.52 22.73
N GLU A 92 42.03 24.93 23.91
CA GLU A 92 41.50 26.09 24.65
C GLU A 92 41.45 27.37 23.81
N SER A 93 42.40 27.56 22.90
CA SER A 93 42.45 28.70 21.98
C SER A 93 41.24 28.82 21.04
N TYR A 94 40.51 27.72 20.79
CA TYR A 94 39.35 27.67 19.89
C TYR A 94 38.00 27.60 20.63
N ARG A 95 37.98 27.55 21.97
CA ARG A 95 36.75 27.43 22.79
C ARG A 95 36.10 28.77 23.18
N ASN A 96 36.62 29.90 22.68
CA ASN A 96 36.10 31.24 22.97
C ASN A 96 34.78 31.51 22.21
N ASP A 97 34.27 32.74 22.25
CA ASP A 97 33.01 33.18 21.61
C ASP A 97 32.84 32.78 20.13
N ASN A 98 33.94 32.44 19.43
CA ASN A 98 33.97 31.96 18.05
C ASN A 98 33.60 30.48 17.86
N LEU A 99 33.39 29.69 18.92
CA LEU A 99 33.11 28.25 18.81
C LEU A 99 31.86 27.97 17.96
N LYS A 100 30.83 28.82 18.05
CA LYS A 100 29.63 28.70 17.22
C LYS A 100 29.94 28.90 15.73
N ALA A 101 30.81 29.85 15.40
CA ALA A 101 31.24 30.09 14.02
C ALA A 101 32.07 28.90 13.50
N LEU A 102 32.94 28.33 14.34
CA LEU A 102 33.70 27.12 13.99
C LEU A 102 32.80 25.90 13.77
N LYS A 103 31.79 25.68 14.62
CA LYS A 103 30.80 24.61 14.40
C LYS A 103 30.01 24.83 13.11
N ASN A 104 29.66 26.07 12.77
CA ASN A 104 29.06 26.38 11.47
C ASN A 104 30.00 26.05 10.31
N GLU A 105 31.29 26.33 10.42
CA GLU A 105 32.30 25.94 9.42
C GLU A 105 32.36 24.40 9.25
N MET A 106 32.23 23.63 10.33
CA MET A 106 32.14 22.17 10.26
C MET A 106 30.88 21.68 9.54
N PHE A 107 29.73 22.31 9.79
CA PHE A 107 28.51 22.02 9.04
C PHE A 107 28.70 22.28 7.54
N GLU A 108 29.34 23.39 7.16
CA GLU A 108 29.64 23.67 5.75
C GLU A 108 30.62 22.66 5.15
N HIS A 109 31.65 22.26 5.90
CA HIS A 109 32.60 21.24 5.45
C HIS A 109 31.96 19.86 5.27
N LEU A 110 30.92 19.56 6.05
CA LEU A 110 30.12 18.34 5.91
C LEU A 110 29.01 18.47 4.87
N SER A 111 28.78 19.62 4.26
CA SER A 111 27.77 19.76 3.19
C SER A 111 28.28 19.10 1.90
N VAL A 112 27.42 18.32 1.24
CA VAL A 112 27.73 17.62 -0.02
C VAL A 112 26.54 17.77 -0.97
N ASP A 113 26.80 17.99 -2.26
CA ASP A 113 25.77 18.12 -3.32
C ASP A 113 24.67 19.16 -3.02
N GLY A 114 24.98 20.20 -2.23
CA GLY A 114 24.01 21.22 -1.82
C GLY A 114 23.12 20.82 -0.63
N SER A 115 23.29 19.61 -0.10
CA SER A 115 22.68 19.15 1.15
C SER A 115 23.57 19.46 2.35
N ARG A 116 22.97 19.88 3.46
CA ARG A 116 23.65 20.24 4.71
C ARG A 116 23.17 19.31 5.83
N PRO A 117 24.03 18.94 6.80
CA PRO A 117 23.58 18.15 7.96
C PRO A 117 22.49 18.88 8.75
N TYR A 118 21.62 18.12 9.42
CA TYR A 118 20.57 18.68 10.29
C TYR A 118 21.15 19.73 11.27
N PRO A 119 20.67 20.99 11.29
CA PRO A 119 21.34 22.08 12.01
C PRO A 119 21.47 21.91 13.52
N LEU A 120 20.58 21.12 14.14
CA LEU A 120 20.61 20.85 15.59
C LEU A 120 21.30 19.52 15.93
N THR A 121 22.11 18.98 15.00
CA THR A 121 22.91 17.77 15.25
C THR A 121 23.84 17.97 16.45
N PRO A 122 23.65 17.21 17.54
CA PRO A 122 24.55 17.25 18.71
C PRO A 122 25.93 16.69 18.38
N HIS A 123 26.95 17.28 18.99
CA HIS A 123 28.33 16.83 18.90
C HIS A 123 28.85 16.65 17.45
N ILE A 124 28.51 17.60 16.57
CA ILE A 124 28.92 17.61 15.16
C ILE A 124 30.44 17.47 14.99
N GLU A 125 31.22 17.94 15.96
CA GLU A 125 32.67 17.84 16.00
C GLU A 125 33.19 16.38 15.98
N LEU A 126 32.44 15.42 16.53
CA LEU A 126 32.82 14.01 16.56
C LEU A 126 32.69 13.36 15.19
N ILE A 127 31.53 13.54 14.53
CA ILE A 127 31.32 12.99 13.19
C ILE A 127 32.21 13.69 12.16
N TRP A 128 32.44 15.01 12.31
CA TRP A 128 33.41 15.75 11.50
C TRP A 128 34.81 15.12 11.60
N LEU A 129 35.33 14.90 12.82
CA LEU A 129 36.64 14.30 13.01
C LEU A 129 36.71 12.88 12.39
N ALA A 130 35.66 12.08 12.59
CA ALA A 130 35.56 10.75 11.98
C ALA A 130 35.64 10.82 10.45
N THR A 131 34.85 11.69 9.80
CA THR A 131 34.90 11.87 8.34
C THR A 131 36.26 12.37 7.85
N VAL A 132 36.86 13.38 8.50
CA VAL A 132 38.18 13.91 8.10
C VAL A 132 39.24 12.82 8.12
N ILE A 133 39.23 11.95 9.14
CA ILE A 133 40.17 10.84 9.24
C ILE A 133 39.82 9.74 8.23
N MET A 134 38.62 9.16 8.35
CA MET A 134 38.27 7.90 7.68
C MET A 134 37.96 8.06 6.19
N SER A 135 37.57 9.25 5.73
CA SER A 135 37.34 9.52 4.30
C SER A 135 38.63 9.81 3.52
N THR A 136 39.79 9.84 4.19
CA THR A 136 41.10 10.04 3.55
C THR A 136 41.49 8.86 2.67
N THR A 137 41.82 9.13 1.40
CA THR A 137 42.20 8.11 0.40
C THR A 137 43.39 7.26 0.82
N ALA A 138 44.41 7.86 1.45
CA ALA A 138 45.59 7.14 1.92
C ALA A 138 45.25 6.00 2.90
N LEU A 139 44.27 6.20 3.77
CA LEU A 139 43.80 5.15 4.68
C LEU A 139 42.95 4.10 3.95
N ALA A 140 42.08 4.52 3.03
CA ALA A 140 41.26 3.61 2.24
C ALA A 140 42.09 2.67 1.35
N GLU A 141 43.20 3.17 0.80
CA GLU A 141 44.13 2.41 -0.06
C GLU A 141 45.10 1.54 0.74
N ALA A 142 45.36 1.85 2.01
CA ALA A 142 46.24 1.07 2.88
C ALA A 142 45.74 -0.37 3.12
N GLY A 143 44.44 -0.64 2.93
CA GLY A 143 43.89 -1.99 2.93
C GLY A 143 42.43 -2.06 3.36
N PHE A 144 41.98 -3.29 3.62
CA PHE A 144 40.59 -3.61 3.96
C PHE A 144 39.99 -2.74 5.08
N ASN A 145 40.71 -2.55 6.20
CA ASN A 145 40.19 -1.84 7.37
C ASN A 145 39.88 -0.36 7.07
N GLY A 146 40.74 0.31 6.30
CA GLY A 146 40.53 1.71 5.95
C GLY A 146 39.42 1.89 4.93
N ARG A 147 39.27 0.95 3.98
CA ARG A 147 38.16 0.98 3.03
C ARG A 147 36.81 0.72 3.71
N ARG A 148 36.75 -0.26 4.62
CA ARG A 148 35.54 -0.53 5.43
C ARG A 148 35.19 0.65 6.35
N ALA A 149 36.21 1.32 6.90
CA ALA A 149 36.03 2.57 7.64
C ALA A 149 35.39 3.67 6.77
N ARG A 150 35.93 3.91 5.57
CA ARG A 150 35.39 4.90 4.64
C ARG A 150 33.95 4.59 4.21
N PHE A 151 33.68 3.32 3.90
CA PHE A 151 32.33 2.83 3.60
C PHE A 151 31.33 3.17 4.72
N ARG A 152 31.68 2.85 5.97
CA ARG A 152 30.81 3.10 7.14
C ARG A 152 30.62 4.58 7.46
N VAL A 153 31.70 5.37 7.48
CA VAL A 153 31.60 6.79 7.85
C VAL A 153 30.82 7.58 6.81
N ASN A 154 31.00 7.29 5.51
CA ASN A 154 30.30 7.99 4.45
C ASN A 154 28.80 7.64 4.44
N PHE A 155 28.43 6.41 4.80
CA PHE A 155 27.01 6.07 4.95
C PHE A 155 26.37 6.81 6.13
N TRP A 156 27.05 6.87 7.29
CA TRP A 156 26.54 7.68 8.41
C TRP A 156 26.54 9.18 8.12
N HIS A 157 27.45 9.67 7.26
CA HIS A 157 27.44 11.04 6.76
C HIS A 157 26.22 11.30 5.87
N GLN A 158 25.89 10.39 4.94
CA GLN A 158 24.65 10.45 4.15
C GLN A 158 23.41 10.55 5.04
N ARG A 159 23.38 9.81 6.15
CA ARG A 159 22.25 9.80 7.09
C ARG A 159 22.04 11.10 7.86
N LEU A 160 22.97 12.06 7.79
CA LEU A 160 22.75 13.40 8.35
C LEU A 160 21.91 14.30 7.44
N PHE A 161 21.70 13.90 6.19
CA PHE A 161 20.96 14.66 5.19
C PHE A 161 19.53 14.17 5.06
N SER A 162 18.62 15.08 4.72
CA SER A 162 17.25 14.76 4.35
C SER A 162 17.12 14.17 2.94
N GLU A 163 18.07 14.49 2.05
CA GLU A 163 18.10 14.04 0.66
C GLU A 163 19.33 13.17 0.38
N GLU A 164 19.20 12.26 -0.58
CA GLU A 164 20.26 11.37 -1.03
C GLU A 164 21.32 12.15 -1.82
N SER A 165 22.60 11.97 -1.48
CA SER A 165 23.75 12.55 -2.19
C SER A 165 24.30 11.54 -3.21
N PRO A 166 24.25 11.85 -4.52
CA PRO A 166 24.87 11.02 -5.54
C PRO A 166 26.38 10.86 -5.34
N SER A 167 27.08 11.93 -4.93
CA SER A 167 28.53 11.89 -4.71
C SER A 167 28.93 10.92 -3.60
N LEU A 168 28.19 10.91 -2.48
CA LEU A 168 28.43 9.96 -1.40
C LEU A 168 28.10 8.53 -1.84
N ARG A 169 26.95 8.34 -2.51
CA ARG A 169 26.53 7.03 -3.02
C ARG A 169 27.61 6.40 -3.90
N ASP A 170 28.15 7.16 -4.85
CA ASP A 170 29.14 6.66 -5.81
C ASP A 170 30.43 6.22 -5.10
N VAL A 171 30.89 6.97 -4.08
CA VAL A 171 32.06 6.59 -3.27
C VAL A 171 31.78 5.35 -2.43
N ILE A 172 30.60 5.26 -1.81
CA ILE A 172 30.19 4.10 -1.00
C ILE A 172 30.13 2.84 -1.87
N TYR A 173 29.56 2.92 -3.08
CA TYR A 173 29.45 1.77 -3.99
C TYR A 173 30.81 1.34 -4.54
N ALA A 174 31.67 2.29 -4.91
CA ALA A 174 33.03 1.98 -5.33
C ALA A 174 33.82 1.25 -4.24
N ASP A 175 33.62 1.61 -2.96
CA ASP A 175 34.23 0.90 -1.84
C ASP A 175 33.60 -0.47 -1.61
N ALA A 176 32.28 -0.58 -1.74
CA ALA A 176 31.56 -1.84 -1.61
C ALA A 176 32.04 -2.90 -2.61
N ASP A 177 32.26 -2.52 -3.87
CA ASP A 177 32.73 -3.44 -4.92
C ASP A 177 34.11 -4.03 -4.59
N VAL A 178 35.04 -3.17 -4.13
CA VAL A 178 36.38 -3.62 -3.75
C VAL A 178 36.34 -4.46 -2.47
N LEU A 179 35.53 -4.08 -1.49
CA LEU A 179 35.36 -4.85 -0.24
C LEU A 179 34.78 -6.24 -0.51
N GLU A 180 33.82 -6.36 -1.43
CA GLU A 180 33.26 -7.64 -1.83
C GLU A 180 34.32 -8.57 -2.43
N GLN A 181 35.16 -8.06 -3.34
CA GLN A 181 36.24 -8.85 -3.94
C GLN A 181 37.27 -9.30 -2.88
N GLN A 182 37.65 -8.39 -1.98
CA GLN A 182 38.61 -8.68 -0.92
C GLN A 182 38.07 -9.69 0.10
N LEU A 183 36.81 -9.59 0.51
CA LEU A 183 36.22 -10.50 1.48
C LEU A 183 35.86 -11.86 0.85
N SER A 184 35.36 -11.89 -0.38
CA SER A 184 35.03 -13.13 -1.09
C SER A 184 36.27 -13.98 -1.33
N SER A 185 37.38 -13.35 -1.74
CA SER A 185 38.66 -14.05 -1.87
C SER A 185 39.13 -14.61 -0.52
N ARG A 186 39.04 -13.81 0.55
CA ARG A 186 39.44 -14.25 1.90
C ARG A 186 38.58 -15.39 2.45
N LEU A 187 37.29 -15.40 2.14
CA LEU A 187 36.37 -16.50 2.44
C LEU A 187 36.79 -17.77 1.69
N ALA A 188 37.10 -17.67 0.40
CA ALA A 188 37.56 -18.79 -0.41
C ALA A 188 38.88 -19.41 0.09
N PHE A 189 39.77 -18.58 0.65
CA PHE A 189 41.03 -19.04 1.26
C PHE A 189 40.87 -19.55 2.70
N GLY A 190 39.65 -19.57 3.27
CA GLY A 190 39.40 -20.06 4.62
C GLY A 190 40.07 -19.21 5.71
N GLY A 191 40.18 -17.89 5.51
CA GLY A 191 40.77 -16.99 6.48
C GLY A 191 40.03 -17.01 7.83
N ALA A 192 40.77 -16.88 8.94
CA ALA A 192 40.17 -16.80 10.27
C ALA A 192 39.16 -15.64 10.37
N GLY A 193 37.93 -15.94 10.79
CA GLY A 193 36.83 -14.96 10.87
C GLY A 193 36.38 -14.38 9.52
N ALA A 194 36.79 -14.97 8.38
CA ALA A 194 36.41 -14.46 7.06
C ALA A 194 34.90 -14.56 6.81
N GLU A 195 34.26 -15.63 7.29
CA GLU A 195 32.82 -15.83 7.21
C GLU A 195 32.04 -14.71 7.93
N GLU A 196 32.39 -14.44 9.19
CA GLU A 196 31.75 -13.40 10.02
C GLU A 196 31.86 -12.02 9.36
N HIS A 197 33.07 -11.60 8.98
CA HIS A 197 33.28 -10.30 8.34
C HIS A 197 32.58 -10.18 6.99
N PHE A 198 32.50 -11.27 6.22
CA PHE A 198 31.80 -11.29 4.95
C PHE A 198 30.31 -11.11 5.13
N VAL A 199 29.72 -11.80 6.12
CA VAL A 199 28.29 -11.69 6.42
C VAL A 199 27.95 -10.31 6.99
N GLU A 200 28.73 -9.79 7.94
CA GLU A 200 28.55 -8.43 8.44
C GLU A 200 28.57 -7.40 7.31
N PHE A 201 29.52 -7.51 6.38
CA PHE A 201 29.61 -6.62 5.22
C PHE A 201 28.40 -6.76 4.29
N LEU A 202 27.93 -7.98 4.03
CA LEU A 202 26.75 -8.21 3.20
C LEU A 202 25.50 -7.55 3.78
N VAL A 203 25.31 -7.67 5.10
CA VAL A 203 24.17 -7.03 5.78
C VAL A 203 24.33 -5.51 5.79
N GLU A 204 25.52 -4.98 6.08
CA GLU A 204 25.81 -3.54 5.96
C GLU A 204 25.48 -3.02 4.54
N ARG A 205 25.94 -3.72 3.50
CA ARG A 205 25.67 -3.35 2.11
C ARG A 205 24.21 -3.45 1.72
N ALA A 206 23.49 -4.46 2.22
CA ALA A 206 22.06 -4.59 2.00
C ALA A 206 21.30 -3.40 2.57
N VAL A 207 21.63 -2.96 3.79
CA VAL A 207 21.01 -1.77 4.41
C VAL A 207 21.30 -0.50 3.61
N VAL A 208 22.53 -0.32 3.12
CA VAL A 208 22.87 0.81 2.24
C VAL A 208 22.06 0.76 0.94
N ARG A 209 21.95 -0.41 0.30
CA ARG A 209 21.18 -0.58 -0.94
C ARG A 209 19.70 -0.31 -0.74
N THR A 210 19.11 -0.76 0.37
CA THR A 210 17.72 -0.45 0.74
C THR A 210 17.52 1.05 1.00
N HIS A 211 18.53 1.77 1.52
CA HIS A 211 18.46 3.23 1.67
C HIS A 211 18.40 3.96 0.32
N TYR A 212 19.15 3.51 -0.70
CA TYR A 212 19.16 4.10 -2.04
C TYR A 212 18.13 3.49 -3.01
N GLY A 213 17.20 2.65 -2.52
CA GLY A 213 16.15 2.03 -3.34
C GLY A 213 16.57 0.84 -4.22
N ASP A 214 17.78 0.31 -4.04
CA ASP A 214 18.32 -0.85 -4.78
C ASP A 214 17.91 -2.19 -4.12
N ASP A 215 16.63 -2.36 -3.79
CA ASP A 215 16.13 -3.45 -2.95
C ASP A 215 16.32 -4.85 -3.52
N ALA A 216 16.28 -5.02 -4.86
CA ALA A 216 16.55 -6.31 -5.49
C ALA A 216 17.98 -6.80 -5.18
N LEU A 217 18.95 -5.87 -5.21
CA LEU A 217 20.34 -6.15 -4.87
C LEU A 217 20.51 -6.35 -3.36
N ALA A 218 19.76 -5.62 -2.54
CA ALA A 218 19.74 -5.83 -1.09
C ALA A 218 19.25 -7.24 -0.73
N ARG A 219 18.16 -7.72 -1.33
CA ARG A 219 17.66 -9.09 -1.11
C ARG A 219 18.66 -10.15 -1.54
N ALA A 220 19.38 -9.93 -2.64
CA ALA A 220 20.44 -10.84 -3.07
C ALA A 220 21.58 -10.93 -2.05
N ASP A 221 21.98 -9.80 -1.44
CA ASP A 221 22.99 -9.78 -0.38
C ASP A 221 22.52 -10.50 0.89
N LEU A 222 21.27 -10.26 1.31
CA LEU A 222 20.67 -10.92 2.49
C LEU A 222 20.55 -12.43 2.28
N ALA A 223 20.09 -12.86 1.09
CA ALA A 223 20.06 -14.26 0.71
C ALA A 223 21.46 -14.88 0.62
N ARG A 224 22.50 -14.09 0.33
CA ARG A 224 23.87 -14.61 0.37
C ARG A 224 24.36 -14.73 1.81
N ALA A 225 24.08 -13.73 2.65
CA ALA A 225 24.44 -13.70 4.07
C ALA A 225 23.87 -14.88 4.86
N ALA A 226 22.56 -15.15 4.71
CA ALA A 226 21.93 -16.25 5.43
C ALA A 226 22.34 -17.63 4.89
N THR A 227 22.72 -17.74 3.60
CA THR A 227 23.25 -18.99 3.02
C THR A 227 24.60 -19.30 3.64
N THR A 228 25.47 -18.28 3.72
CA THR A 228 26.79 -18.39 4.34
C THR A 228 26.70 -18.77 5.82
N ARG A 229 25.70 -18.28 6.56
CA ARG A 229 25.50 -18.64 7.98
C ARG A 229 24.72 -19.93 8.22
N HIS A 230 24.24 -20.59 7.16
CA HIS A 230 23.28 -21.70 7.26
C HIS A 230 22.03 -21.34 8.08
N PHE A 231 21.59 -20.08 7.99
CA PHE A 231 20.38 -19.61 8.63
C PHE A 231 19.17 -19.96 7.76
N GLN A 232 18.19 -20.67 8.32
CA GLN A 232 16.98 -21.08 7.61
C GLN A 232 15.76 -20.39 8.22
N PHE A 233 14.97 -19.75 7.38
CA PHE A 233 13.69 -19.19 7.77
C PHE A 233 12.68 -19.24 6.63
N VAL A 234 11.39 -19.25 6.97
CA VAL A 234 10.29 -19.23 6.02
C VAL A 234 9.08 -18.54 6.63
N LEU A 235 8.36 -17.76 5.82
CA LEU A 235 7.04 -17.25 6.15
C LEU A 235 6.00 -18.32 5.80
N SER A 236 5.25 -18.79 6.80
CA SER A 236 4.25 -19.85 6.63
C SER A 236 2.94 -19.49 7.34
N GLY A 237 1.88 -20.26 7.09
CA GLY A 237 0.59 -20.14 7.76
C GLY A 237 0.43 -21.22 8.84
N ALA A 238 0.09 -20.83 10.06
CA ALA A 238 -0.24 -21.75 11.16
C ALA A 238 -1.63 -21.44 11.74
N LEU A 239 -2.39 -22.47 12.10
CA LEU A 239 -3.71 -22.32 12.69
C LEU A 239 -3.61 -21.75 14.11
N GLY A 240 -4.24 -20.60 14.33
CA GLY A 240 -4.26 -19.99 15.66
C GLY A 240 -5.39 -18.98 15.87
N LYS A 241 -5.47 -18.48 17.10
CA LYS A 241 -6.45 -17.49 17.55
C LYS A 241 -5.78 -16.16 17.80
N ARG A 242 -6.42 -15.07 17.34
CA ARG A 242 -5.99 -13.70 17.64
C ARG A 242 -6.85 -13.02 18.70
N THR A 243 -8.02 -13.56 19.00
CA THR A 243 -8.99 -12.91 19.90
C THR A 243 -9.48 -13.87 20.98
N LYS A 244 -9.79 -13.34 22.16
CA LYS A 244 -10.26 -14.09 23.33
C LYS A 244 -11.58 -14.82 23.08
N PHE A 245 -12.41 -14.30 22.17
CA PHE A 245 -13.75 -14.80 21.86
C PHE A 245 -13.80 -15.66 20.58
N GLN A 246 -12.65 -15.95 19.95
CA GLN A 246 -12.60 -16.73 18.73
C GLN A 246 -12.78 -18.23 19.03
N GLU A 247 -13.84 -18.84 18.50
CA GLU A 247 -14.10 -20.27 18.68
C GLU A 247 -13.25 -21.13 17.74
N LYS A 248 -13.18 -20.75 16.44
CA LYS A 248 -12.48 -21.51 15.38
C LYS A 248 -11.10 -20.96 15.09
N ASP A 249 -10.12 -21.84 14.91
CA ASP A 249 -8.76 -21.45 14.51
C ASP A 249 -8.74 -21.02 13.05
N ILE A 250 -7.99 -19.96 12.76
CA ILE A 250 -7.83 -19.42 11.41
C ILE A 250 -6.33 -19.38 11.11
N SER A 251 -5.96 -19.59 9.85
CA SER A 251 -4.57 -19.47 9.42
C SER A 251 -4.01 -18.08 9.73
N GLN A 252 -2.90 -18.04 10.47
CA GLN A 252 -2.15 -16.84 10.82
C GLN A 252 -0.74 -16.94 10.24
N LEU A 253 -0.19 -15.83 9.76
CA LEU A 253 1.18 -15.79 9.28
C LEU A 253 2.17 -15.89 10.45
N VAL A 254 3.16 -16.76 10.31
CA VAL A 254 4.24 -16.98 11.26
C VAL A 254 5.56 -17.16 10.52
N VAL A 255 6.63 -16.58 11.03
CA VAL A 255 7.99 -16.88 10.56
C VAL A 255 8.54 -18.05 11.38
N LEU A 256 8.79 -19.17 10.71
CA LEU A 256 9.53 -20.29 11.27
C LEU A 256 11.01 -20.05 10.96
N ALA A 257 11.84 -19.94 11.98
CA ALA A 257 13.26 -19.61 11.82
C ALA A 257 14.13 -20.40 12.80
N LYS A 258 15.24 -20.93 12.29
CA LYS A 258 16.24 -21.67 13.06
C LYS A 258 17.66 -21.23 12.65
N SER A 259 18.41 -20.74 13.64
CA SER A 259 19.85 -20.54 13.56
C SER A 259 20.62 -21.87 13.51
N ARG A 260 21.86 -21.84 13.04
CA ARG A 260 22.79 -22.99 13.17
C ARG A 260 22.93 -23.45 14.62
N ASP A 261 23.26 -24.72 14.85
CA ASP A 261 23.27 -25.29 16.21
C ASP A 261 24.41 -24.73 17.09
N HIS A 262 25.51 -24.24 16.49
CA HIS A 262 26.66 -23.69 17.22
C HIS A 262 27.18 -22.42 16.54
N GLU A 263 27.42 -21.36 17.32
CA GLU A 263 28.10 -20.16 16.82
C GLU A 263 29.63 -20.37 16.88
N PRO A 264 30.38 -20.11 15.80
CA PRO A 264 31.83 -20.09 15.82
C PRO A 264 32.29 -19.07 16.86
N GLU A 265 33.16 -19.49 17.79
CA GLU A 265 33.66 -18.54 18.79
C GLU A 265 34.41 -17.38 18.12
N PRO A 266 34.11 -16.11 18.50
CA PRO A 266 34.84 -14.98 18.00
C PRO A 266 36.32 -15.08 18.39
N TYR A 267 37.21 -14.76 17.45
CA TYR A 267 38.66 -14.93 17.59
C TYR A 267 39.27 -14.22 18.82
N SER A 268 38.60 -13.19 19.36
CA SER A 268 39.01 -12.45 20.57
C SER A 268 39.01 -13.28 21.86
N SER A 269 38.14 -14.28 21.96
CA SER A 269 37.93 -15.05 23.20
C SER A 269 39.11 -15.97 23.56
N ARG A 270 39.91 -16.37 22.57
CA ARG A 270 41.02 -17.32 22.77
C ARG A 270 42.26 -16.75 23.47
N LYS A 271 42.39 -15.43 23.61
CA LYS A 271 43.58 -14.82 24.24
C LYS A 271 43.45 -14.59 25.76
N ASN A 272 42.24 -14.51 26.29
CA ASN A 272 42.03 -14.28 27.73
C ASN A 272 42.18 -15.54 28.58
N SER A 273 42.24 -16.74 27.99
CA SER A 273 42.39 -18.00 28.73
C SER A 273 43.84 -18.42 29.02
N LYS A 274 44.84 -17.57 28.71
CA LYS A 274 46.27 -17.91 28.86
C LYS A 274 47.10 -16.98 29.75
N VAL A 275 46.50 -16.03 30.48
CA VAL A 275 47.25 -15.04 31.28
C VAL A 275 46.94 -15.07 32.79
N GLU A 276 46.30 -16.11 33.32
CA GLU A 276 46.26 -16.34 34.77
C GLU A 276 46.91 -17.68 35.12
N GLY A 277 48.23 -17.62 35.29
CA GLY A 277 49.03 -18.80 35.58
C GLY A 277 50.44 -18.51 36.02
N MET A 278 50.68 -17.43 36.78
CA MET A 278 51.86 -17.31 37.64
C MET A 278 51.72 -16.12 38.59
N GLU A 279 51.42 -16.37 39.86
CA GLU A 279 52.25 -15.88 40.98
C GLU A 279 51.75 -16.43 42.33
N LYS A 280 52.72 -16.91 43.12
CA LYS A 280 52.56 -17.43 44.48
C LYS A 280 52.66 -16.29 45.47
N GLY A 281 51.79 -16.28 46.49
CA GLY A 281 52.01 -15.48 47.70
C GLY A 281 50.95 -15.72 48.76
N LYS A 282 51.30 -16.48 49.80
CA LYS A 282 50.48 -16.82 50.97
C LYS A 282 50.13 -15.58 51.82
N ALA A 283 48.91 -15.52 52.36
CA ALA A 283 48.65 -15.15 53.76
C ALA A 283 47.24 -15.59 54.19
N ASN A 284 47.18 -16.32 55.30
CA ASN A 284 45.97 -16.78 55.99
C ASN A 284 45.27 -15.61 56.73
N ALA A 285 43.94 -15.63 56.76
CA ALA A 285 43.16 -15.28 57.96
C ALA A 285 41.75 -15.87 57.85
N GLU A 286 41.46 -16.82 58.74
CA GLU A 286 40.13 -17.34 59.07
C GLU A 286 39.30 -16.28 59.83
N VAL A 287 37.97 -16.36 59.77
CA VAL A 287 37.07 -16.56 60.94
C VAL A 287 35.58 -16.38 60.52
N GLU A 288 34.92 -17.54 60.52
CA GLU A 288 33.60 -17.91 61.06
C GLU A 288 32.26 -17.25 60.68
N SER A 289 31.37 -18.18 60.31
CA SER A 289 29.93 -18.14 60.12
C SER A 289 29.11 -18.42 61.41
N SER A 290 27.87 -17.95 61.47
CA SER A 290 26.70 -18.67 62.05
C SER A 290 25.41 -18.02 61.50
N ALA A 291 24.27 -18.67 61.21
CA ALA A 291 23.69 -19.86 61.79
C ALA A 291 22.65 -20.58 60.86
N THR A 292 22.77 -21.93 60.82
CA THR A 292 21.77 -23.03 60.91
C THR A 292 20.32 -23.00 60.33
N GLY A 293 20.08 -23.78 59.25
CA GLY A 293 19.17 -24.97 59.07
C GLY A 293 17.63 -24.91 59.29
N PRO A 294 16.80 -25.92 58.85
CA PRO A 294 17.16 -27.31 58.43
C PRO A 294 16.40 -27.99 57.22
N PHE A 295 17.15 -28.87 56.51
CA PHE A 295 16.85 -30.25 56.02
C PHE A 295 15.88 -30.63 54.86
N ARG A 296 16.44 -31.28 53.80
CA ARG A 296 16.22 -32.70 53.34
C ARG A 296 17.09 -33.04 52.09
N THR A 297 18.23 -33.76 52.22
CA THR A 297 18.54 -35.20 51.86
C THR A 297 18.35 -35.63 50.38
N ALA A 298 19.40 -35.63 49.53
CA ALA A 298 20.34 -36.73 49.12
C ALA A 298 19.88 -37.50 47.84
N THR A 299 20.63 -37.65 46.72
CA THR A 299 21.91 -38.37 46.42
C THR A 299 22.22 -38.25 44.89
N PRO A 300 23.29 -38.81 44.27
CA PRO A 300 24.75 -38.75 44.45
C PRO A 300 25.52 -38.12 43.24
N THR A 301 26.80 -37.86 43.46
CA THR A 301 27.83 -37.32 42.57
C THR A 301 28.17 -38.19 41.34
N GLN A 302 28.32 -37.57 40.16
CA GLN A 302 29.27 -38.03 39.13
C GLN A 302 30.17 -36.88 38.67
N ARG A 303 31.40 -37.28 38.35
CA ARG A 303 32.62 -36.48 38.26
C ARG A 303 32.65 -35.60 37.00
N SER A 304 33.23 -34.41 37.19
CA SER A 304 33.65 -33.47 36.15
C SER A 304 34.69 -34.08 35.20
N SER A 305 34.40 -34.04 33.90
CA SER A 305 35.41 -33.90 32.84
C SER A 305 34.71 -33.55 31.53
N HIS A 306 34.85 -32.30 31.11
CA HIS A 306 35.05 -31.81 29.74
C HIS A 306 34.54 -30.36 29.65
N HIS A 307 35.42 -29.48 29.17
CA HIS A 307 35.09 -28.12 28.76
C HIS A 307 33.93 -28.16 27.75
N GLU A 308 32.72 -27.83 28.18
CA GLU A 308 31.66 -27.41 27.28
C GLU A 308 31.85 -25.91 26.98
N PRO A 309 31.84 -25.49 25.70
CA PRO A 309 31.80 -24.07 25.35
C PRO A 309 30.45 -23.50 25.77
N THR A 310 30.47 -22.53 26.69
CA THR A 310 29.26 -21.80 27.10
C THR A 310 28.71 -21.04 25.89
N SER A 311 27.56 -21.47 25.38
CA SER A 311 26.83 -20.80 24.29
C SER A 311 26.52 -19.34 24.67
N PRO A 312 26.69 -18.36 23.76
CA PRO A 312 26.33 -16.95 24.00
C PRO A 312 24.83 -16.72 24.30
N LEU A 313 24.01 -17.77 24.17
CA LEU A 313 22.58 -17.80 24.53
C LEU A 313 22.34 -18.02 26.04
N ALA A 314 23.39 -18.19 26.86
CA ALA A 314 23.29 -18.64 28.24
C ALA A 314 22.91 -17.57 29.29
N ASN A 315 23.01 -16.27 28.96
CA ASN A 315 22.60 -15.19 29.86
C ASN A 315 21.34 -14.50 29.31
N PRO A 316 20.25 -14.37 30.09
CA PRO A 316 19.09 -13.59 29.66
C PRO A 316 19.53 -12.13 29.50
N PRO A 317 19.37 -11.54 28.30
CA PRO A 317 19.77 -10.17 28.06
C PRO A 317 18.91 -9.20 28.85
N THR A 318 19.48 -8.06 29.24
CA THR A 318 18.77 -6.97 29.92
C THR A 318 17.81 -6.33 28.92
N GLN A 319 16.54 -6.71 28.95
CA GLN A 319 15.51 -6.25 28.03
C GLN A 319 14.54 -5.25 28.70
N PRO A 320 14.11 -4.19 28.00
CA PRO A 320 13.03 -3.32 28.47
C PRO A 320 11.71 -4.08 28.62
N GLU A 321 10.94 -3.76 29.66
CA GLU A 321 9.59 -4.30 29.84
C GLU A 321 8.69 -3.91 28.65
N SER A 322 8.06 -4.90 28.01
CA SER A 322 7.24 -4.67 26.82
C SER A 322 5.89 -4.04 27.18
N VAL A 323 5.47 -3.01 26.44
CA VAL A 323 4.13 -2.43 26.57
C VAL A 323 3.07 -3.48 26.17
N LEU A 324 2.19 -3.82 27.12
CA LEU A 324 1.06 -4.72 26.91
C LEU A 324 0.02 -4.09 25.96
N LEU A 325 -0.63 -4.92 25.14
CA LEU A 325 -1.75 -4.53 24.29
C LEU A 325 -2.96 -4.09 25.10
N ASN A 326 -3.21 -4.72 26.24
CA ASN A 326 -4.31 -4.36 27.16
C ASN A 326 -5.67 -4.18 26.44
N ASP A 327 -5.92 -4.93 25.36
CA ASP A 327 -7.17 -4.91 24.60
C ASP A 327 -8.14 -5.99 25.12
N ASP A 328 -9.40 -5.62 25.29
CA ASP A 328 -10.43 -6.52 25.84
C ASP A 328 -10.82 -7.66 24.88
N THR A 329 -10.45 -7.56 23.61
CA THR A 329 -10.82 -8.49 22.54
C THR A 329 -9.64 -9.28 22.00
N LEU A 330 -8.49 -8.65 21.79
CA LEU A 330 -7.30 -9.25 21.20
C LEU A 330 -6.47 -10.00 22.26
N LEU A 331 -5.76 -11.03 21.80
CA LEU A 331 -4.73 -11.71 22.59
C LEU A 331 -3.40 -10.95 22.45
N GLU A 332 -2.58 -10.97 23.51
CA GLU A 332 -1.23 -10.38 23.49
C GLU A 332 -0.31 -11.09 22.48
N ARG A 333 -0.44 -12.42 22.39
CA ARG A 333 0.26 -13.30 21.45
C ARG A 333 -0.76 -14.22 20.80
N ILE A 334 -0.50 -14.61 19.55
CA ILE A 334 -1.33 -15.58 18.83
C ILE A 334 -1.24 -16.92 19.55
N ASP A 335 -2.38 -17.50 19.87
CA ASP A 335 -2.45 -18.84 20.47
C ASP A 335 -2.52 -19.86 19.34
N PHE A 336 -1.43 -20.57 19.09
CA PHE A 336 -1.32 -21.55 18.01
C PHE A 336 -1.73 -22.95 18.48
N THR A 337 -2.40 -23.69 17.59
CA THR A 337 -2.75 -25.10 17.86
C THR A 337 -1.59 -26.03 17.51
N SER A 338 -1.34 -27.02 18.37
CA SER A 338 -0.15 -27.90 18.30
C SER A 338 -0.24 -29.05 17.26
N ALA A 339 -0.95 -28.89 16.14
CA ALA A 339 -1.22 -29.99 15.19
C ALA A 339 -0.72 -29.75 13.76
N ASP A 340 -0.05 -30.77 13.22
CA ASP A 340 0.41 -31.08 11.85
C ASP A 340 0.57 -29.90 10.85
N HIS A 341 1.82 -29.47 10.70
CA HIS A 341 2.25 -28.45 9.74
C HIS A 341 2.43 -29.03 8.33
N THR A 342 1.32 -29.25 7.60
CA THR A 342 1.36 -29.57 6.17
C THR A 342 0.52 -28.60 5.36
N THR A 343 1.12 -27.48 4.92
CA THR A 343 0.51 -26.64 3.87
C THR A 343 1.54 -25.86 3.05
N SER A 344 1.21 -25.65 1.78
CA SER A 344 2.01 -25.10 0.69
C SER A 344 2.39 -23.63 0.87
N VAL A 345 3.64 -23.31 0.50
CA VAL A 345 4.27 -21.97 0.56
C VAL A 345 4.07 -21.24 -0.79
N SER A 346 3.87 -19.92 -0.76
CA SER A 346 3.85 -19.08 -1.97
C SER A 346 5.28 -18.91 -2.55
N PRO A 347 5.48 -19.09 -3.86
CA PRO A 347 6.81 -19.19 -4.48
C PRO A 347 7.65 -17.89 -4.49
N ASP A 348 7.05 -16.72 -4.21
CA ASP A 348 7.72 -15.42 -4.40
C ASP A 348 8.36 -14.79 -3.15
N THR A 349 8.22 -15.40 -1.96
CA THR A 349 8.77 -14.83 -0.69
C THR A 349 9.95 -15.63 -0.12
N MET A 350 10.59 -16.48 -0.93
CA MET A 350 11.80 -17.21 -0.51
C MET A 350 13.06 -16.46 -0.97
N THR A 351 13.63 -15.63 -0.11
CA THR A 351 15.09 -15.47 -0.14
C THR A 351 15.69 -16.71 0.51
N HIS A 352 15.65 -17.86 -0.18
CA HIS A 352 16.63 -18.96 -0.19
C HIS A 352 16.15 -20.10 -1.09
N VAL A 353 17.07 -20.54 -1.94
CA VAL A 353 16.99 -21.66 -2.88
C VAL A 353 16.34 -22.90 -2.24
N ALA A 354 15.14 -23.23 -2.71
CA ALA A 354 14.59 -24.58 -2.66
C ALA A 354 13.98 -24.90 -4.05
N PRO A 355 14.22 -26.11 -4.61
CA PRO A 355 13.71 -26.49 -5.92
C PRO A 355 12.19 -26.53 -5.94
N SER A 356 11.65 -26.44 -7.15
CA SER A 356 10.26 -26.16 -7.55
C SER A 356 9.15 -27.11 -7.04
N ASP A 357 9.38 -27.94 -6.02
CA ASP A 357 8.43 -28.96 -5.55
C ASP A 357 8.35 -29.21 -4.01
N SER A 358 9.08 -28.51 -3.12
CA SER A 358 9.27 -29.04 -1.75
C SER A 358 8.39 -28.46 -0.63
N THR A 359 7.82 -29.39 0.15
CA THR A 359 7.40 -29.30 1.56
C THR A 359 8.43 -28.56 2.44
N LEU A 360 7.99 -27.95 3.55
CA LEU A 360 8.87 -27.29 4.54
C LEU A 360 10.12 -28.14 4.86
N PRO A 361 11.33 -27.55 4.94
CA PRO A 361 12.51 -28.28 5.38
C PRO A 361 12.26 -29.01 6.70
N PRO A 362 12.72 -30.26 6.88
CA PRO A 362 12.37 -31.08 8.05
C PRO A 362 12.78 -30.43 9.38
N GLN A 363 13.82 -29.59 9.35
CA GLN A 363 14.28 -28.83 10.52
C GLN A 363 13.32 -27.71 10.93
N LEU A 364 12.60 -27.10 9.97
CA LEU A 364 11.62 -26.05 10.23
C LEU A 364 10.23 -26.64 10.49
N ALA A 365 9.87 -27.75 9.82
CA ALA A 365 8.61 -28.46 10.02
C ALA A 365 8.46 -29.03 11.44
N ALA A 366 9.58 -29.31 12.12
CA ALA A 366 9.60 -29.81 13.50
C ALA A 366 9.52 -28.71 14.57
N LEU A 367 9.50 -27.41 14.20
CA LEU A 367 9.41 -26.31 15.15
C LEU A 367 7.97 -26.08 15.59
N ASP A 368 7.77 -25.87 16.89
CA ASP A 368 6.52 -25.34 17.42
C ASP A 368 6.44 -23.83 17.13
N PRO A 369 5.42 -23.34 16.39
CA PRO A 369 5.23 -21.91 16.11
C PRO A 369 5.17 -21.03 17.37
N ALA A 370 4.64 -21.56 18.48
CA ALA A 370 4.49 -20.81 19.73
C ALA A 370 5.77 -20.75 20.57
N ASN A 371 6.69 -21.70 20.39
CA ASN A 371 7.87 -21.87 21.23
C ASN A 371 9.12 -22.23 20.41
N GLN A 372 9.55 -21.30 19.57
CA GLN A 372 10.74 -21.44 18.74
C GLN A 372 12.02 -21.10 19.52
N PRO A 373 13.19 -21.69 19.17
CA PRO A 373 14.46 -21.40 19.83
C PRO A 373 14.94 -19.97 19.61
N LEU A 374 15.75 -19.45 20.54
CA LEU A 374 16.37 -18.13 20.43
C LEU A 374 17.31 -18.06 19.21
N LEU A 375 17.23 -16.98 18.44
CA LEU A 375 18.08 -16.75 17.27
C LEU A 375 19.37 -16.05 17.65
N PHE A 376 20.44 -16.28 16.88
CA PHE A 376 21.65 -15.47 17.02
C PHE A 376 21.41 -14.03 16.53
N PRO A 377 22.12 -13.03 17.11
CA PRO A 377 21.88 -11.63 16.77
C PRO A 377 21.93 -11.33 15.28
N MET A 378 22.94 -11.85 14.56
CA MET A 378 23.09 -11.61 13.12
C MET A 378 21.93 -12.20 12.30
N ASP A 379 21.41 -13.35 12.69
CA ASP A 379 20.28 -13.99 11.99
C ASP A 379 18.98 -13.19 12.21
N SER A 380 18.80 -12.65 13.43
CA SER A 380 17.71 -11.70 13.72
C SER A 380 17.84 -10.41 12.91
N ILE A 381 19.06 -9.88 12.72
CA ILE A 381 19.28 -8.69 11.89
C ILE A 381 18.92 -8.97 10.43
N ILE A 382 19.27 -10.15 9.91
CA ILE A 382 18.89 -10.57 8.55
C ILE A 382 17.37 -10.58 8.41
N LEU A 383 16.63 -11.16 9.37
CA LEU A 383 15.16 -11.14 9.33
C LEU A 383 14.58 -9.72 9.30
N LEU A 384 15.09 -8.82 10.14
CA LEU A 384 14.65 -7.43 10.19
C LEU A 384 14.97 -6.67 8.89
N ALA A 385 16.16 -6.90 8.31
CA ALA A 385 16.56 -6.30 7.05
C ALA A 385 15.70 -6.83 5.88
N THR A 386 15.36 -8.13 5.87
CA THR A 386 14.44 -8.72 4.89
C THR A 386 13.06 -8.07 4.98
N ALA A 387 12.52 -7.89 6.18
CA ALA A 387 11.24 -7.20 6.38
C ALA A 387 11.26 -5.75 5.87
N SER A 388 12.36 -5.02 6.10
CA SER A 388 12.54 -3.66 5.59
C SER A 388 12.55 -3.61 4.06
N SER A 389 13.23 -4.56 3.39
CA SER A 389 13.29 -4.60 1.93
C SER A 389 11.94 -4.96 1.28
N ILE A 390 11.16 -5.86 1.90
CA ILE A 390 9.78 -6.15 1.47
C ILE A 390 8.91 -4.89 1.57
N THR A 391 9.04 -4.16 2.68
CA THR A 391 8.28 -2.92 2.92
C THR A 391 8.60 -1.84 1.88
N ASN A 392 9.87 -1.67 1.51
CA ASN A 392 10.29 -0.64 0.55
C ASN A 392 9.89 -0.96 -0.91
N THR A 393 9.83 -2.24 -1.29
CA THR A 393 9.51 -2.67 -2.66
C THR A 393 8.02 -2.80 -2.93
N SER A 394 7.20 -2.85 -1.89
CA SER A 394 5.78 -3.10 -2.01
C SER A 394 4.99 -1.80 -1.84
N PRO A 395 3.84 -1.63 -2.52
CA PRO A 395 2.95 -0.50 -2.27
C PRO A 395 2.56 -0.41 -0.79
N ASP A 396 2.36 0.81 -0.27
CA ASP A 396 1.95 1.03 1.12
C ASP A 396 0.49 0.56 1.35
N ASP A 397 0.32 -0.76 1.52
CA ASP A 397 -0.96 -1.46 1.71
C ASP A 397 -0.93 -2.26 3.03
N GLY A 398 -2.12 -2.49 3.60
CA GLY A 398 -2.30 -3.29 4.81
C GLY A 398 -1.82 -4.73 4.68
N LEU A 399 -1.80 -5.28 3.46
CA LEU A 399 -1.31 -6.65 3.20
C LEU A 399 0.20 -6.79 3.46
N VAL A 400 1.00 -5.84 2.98
CA VAL A 400 2.46 -5.82 3.20
C VAL A 400 2.78 -5.71 4.70
N ARG A 401 1.97 -4.93 5.42
CA ARG A 401 2.07 -4.78 6.88
C ARG A 401 1.72 -6.09 7.61
N GLU A 402 0.74 -6.87 7.14
CA GLU A 402 0.45 -8.21 7.67
C GLU A 402 1.56 -9.21 7.36
N GLU A 403 2.20 -9.11 6.19
CA GLU A 403 3.30 -9.99 5.77
C GLU A 403 4.59 -9.76 6.58
N THR A 404 4.88 -8.51 6.92
CA THR A 404 6.13 -8.10 7.58
C THR A 404 6.09 -8.17 9.11
N LEU A 405 4.90 -8.08 9.73
CA LEU A 405 4.74 -8.15 11.19
C LEU A 405 5.31 -9.44 11.83
N PRO A 406 5.13 -10.64 11.24
CA PRO A 406 5.69 -11.88 11.77
C PRO A 406 7.22 -11.88 11.90
N TYR A 407 7.95 -11.14 11.06
CA TYR A 407 9.41 -11.04 11.16
C TYR A 407 9.85 -10.33 12.44
N ALA A 408 9.26 -9.16 12.74
CA ALA A 408 9.53 -8.43 13.97
C ALA A 408 9.07 -9.23 15.20
N THR A 409 7.89 -9.86 15.13
CA THR A 409 7.35 -10.69 16.20
C THR A 409 8.27 -11.86 16.50
N ARG A 410 8.81 -12.53 15.48
CA ARG A 410 9.74 -13.66 15.64
C ARG A 410 11.04 -13.28 16.36
N VAL A 411 11.53 -12.06 16.16
CA VAL A 411 12.75 -11.56 16.83
C VAL A 411 12.47 -11.17 18.29
N LEU A 412 11.25 -10.75 18.60
CA LEU A 412 10.83 -10.38 19.96
C LEU A 412 10.43 -11.61 20.80
N ASP A 413 9.82 -12.61 20.17
CA ASP A 413 9.36 -13.84 20.80
C ASP A 413 10.54 -14.72 21.26
N GLY A 414 10.56 -15.08 22.55
CA GLY A 414 11.65 -15.86 23.17
C GLY A 414 12.77 -15.00 23.79
N GLY A 415 12.64 -13.67 23.75
CA GLY A 415 13.69 -12.71 24.08
C GLY A 415 14.58 -12.45 22.86
N SER A 416 15.18 -11.26 22.75
CA SER A 416 16.17 -10.99 21.69
C SER A 416 17.56 -11.11 22.29
N SER A 417 18.49 -11.77 21.61
CA SER A 417 19.86 -12.05 22.08
C SER A 417 20.73 -10.81 22.35
N ASN A 418 20.29 -9.61 21.96
CA ASN A 418 21.03 -8.36 22.12
C ASN A 418 20.07 -7.17 22.25
N TRP A 419 20.44 -6.18 23.07
CA TRP A 419 19.65 -4.97 23.31
C TRP A 419 19.30 -4.20 22.02
N GLN A 420 20.28 -3.93 21.14
CA GLN A 420 20.06 -3.13 19.94
C GLN A 420 19.14 -3.85 18.93
N VAL A 421 19.28 -5.18 18.82
CA VAL A 421 18.40 -6.02 17.99
C VAL A 421 16.96 -5.96 18.53
N TYR A 422 16.78 -6.02 19.86
CA TYR A 422 15.47 -5.88 20.50
C TYR A 422 14.83 -4.53 20.18
N THR A 423 15.57 -3.44 20.40
CA THR A 423 15.13 -2.07 20.16
C THR A 423 14.70 -1.87 18.70
N GLN A 424 15.48 -2.40 17.74
CA GLN A 424 15.10 -2.32 16.33
C GLN A 424 13.85 -3.16 16.00
N ALA A 425 13.74 -4.38 16.54
CA ALA A 425 12.56 -5.21 16.31
C ALA A 425 11.29 -4.56 16.88
N LEU A 426 11.39 -3.95 18.06
CA LEU A 426 10.30 -3.20 18.67
C LEU A 426 9.89 -1.98 17.82
N LEU A 427 10.87 -1.28 17.23
CA LEU A 427 10.62 -0.17 16.31
C LEU A 427 9.89 -0.62 15.03
N VAL A 428 10.30 -1.75 14.45
CA VAL A 428 9.63 -2.31 13.27
C VAL A 428 8.19 -2.69 13.62
N ARG A 429 7.96 -3.32 14.78
CA ARG A 429 6.60 -3.66 15.23
C ARG A 429 5.74 -2.43 15.49
N SER A 430 6.28 -1.41 16.18
CA SER A 430 5.53 -0.18 16.48
C SER A 430 5.10 0.56 15.22
N ARG A 431 5.95 0.59 14.18
CA ARG A 431 5.63 1.14 12.86
C ARG A 431 4.46 0.43 12.20
N ILE A 432 4.45 -0.89 12.23
CA ILE A 432 3.43 -1.72 11.59
C ILE A 432 2.09 -1.62 12.33
N GLU A 433 2.12 -1.71 13.66
CA GLU A 433 0.92 -1.68 14.50
C GLU A 433 0.25 -0.31 14.55
N GLY A 434 1.02 0.76 14.35
CA GLY A 434 0.54 2.15 14.32
C GLY A 434 -0.53 2.44 13.25
N TYR A 435 -0.71 1.55 12.26
CA TYR A 435 -1.71 1.72 11.20
C TYR A 435 -3.01 0.92 11.40
N ARG A 436 -3.14 0.12 12.47
CA ARG A 436 -4.39 -0.61 12.75
C ARG A 436 -5.12 0.02 13.91
N SER A 437 -6.41 0.27 13.74
CA SER A 437 -7.25 0.87 14.77
C SER A 437 -7.11 0.24 16.16
N ARG A 438 -7.05 -1.11 16.25
CA ARG A 438 -6.95 -1.82 17.54
C ARG A 438 -5.55 -1.94 18.14
N THR A 439 -4.49 -1.72 17.35
CA THR A 439 -3.10 -1.79 17.84
C THR A 439 -2.38 -0.44 17.75
N ALA A 440 -3.04 0.60 17.24
CA ALA A 440 -2.43 1.91 16.99
C ALA A 440 -1.94 2.56 18.30
N GLU A 441 -2.71 2.42 19.37
CA GLU A 441 -2.33 2.94 20.69
C GLU A 441 -1.11 2.21 21.26
N ARG A 442 -1.08 0.87 21.19
CA ARG A 442 0.10 0.08 21.58
C ARG A 442 1.31 0.48 20.75
N GLY A 443 1.17 0.56 19.42
CA GLY A 443 2.24 0.98 18.52
C GLY A 443 2.79 2.37 18.86
N LEU A 444 1.91 3.33 19.13
CA LEU A 444 2.31 4.68 19.56
C LEU A 444 3.05 4.66 20.90
N LEU A 445 2.53 3.95 21.91
CA LEU A 445 3.16 3.87 23.23
C LEU A 445 4.50 3.14 23.19
N GLN A 446 4.64 2.12 22.35
CA GLN A 446 5.92 1.45 22.11
C GLN A 446 6.93 2.41 21.46
N LEU A 447 6.50 3.20 20.47
CA LEU A 447 7.35 4.21 19.86
C LEU A 447 7.73 5.31 20.86
N GLN A 448 6.79 5.77 21.70
CA GLN A 448 7.07 6.71 22.78
C GLN A 448 8.10 6.15 23.76
N ALA A 449 7.96 4.88 24.16
CA ALA A 449 8.91 4.22 25.05
C ALA A 449 10.32 4.16 24.44
N LEU A 450 10.43 3.84 23.15
CA LEU A 450 11.69 3.85 22.41
C LEU A 450 12.33 5.24 22.36
N VAL A 451 11.53 6.27 22.05
CA VAL A 451 12.00 7.66 22.04
C VAL A 451 12.47 8.10 23.41
N ASP A 452 11.66 7.87 24.45
CA ASP A 452 12.00 8.26 25.82
C ASP A 452 13.27 7.55 26.29
N GLN A 453 13.43 6.28 25.93
CA GLN A 453 14.65 5.52 26.21
C GLN A 453 15.85 6.17 25.54
N VAL A 454 15.80 6.40 24.22
CA VAL A 454 16.91 7.01 23.48
C VAL A 454 17.19 8.43 23.98
N ILE A 455 16.19 9.27 24.25
CA ILE A 455 16.38 10.64 24.76
C ILE A 455 16.97 10.62 26.17
N ALA A 456 16.39 9.83 27.08
CA ALA A 456 16.86 9.70 28.46
C ALA A 456 18.30 9.19 28.51
N GLU A 457 18.64 8.28 27.60
CA GLU A 457 19.97 7.68 27.48
C GLU A 457 20.91 8.50 26.58
N THR A 458 20.51 9.60 25.95
CA THR A 458 21.43 10.42 25.13
C THR A 458 21.63 11.84 25.66
N THR A 459 20.73 12.33 26.51
CA THR A 459 20.77 13.71 27.01
C THR A 459 21.39 13.79 28.41
N GLN A 460 22.55 14.45 28.55
CA GLN A 460 23.10 14.77 29.87
C GLN A 460 22.21 15.79 30.59
N THR A 461 21.92 15.55 31.86
CA THR A 461 21.36 16.59 32.75
C THR A 461 22.56 17.30 33.37
N ALA A 462 22.73 18.60 33.14
CA ALA A 462 23.79 19.37 33.81
C ALA A 462 23.68 19.18 35.34
N PRO A 463 24.80 19.03 36.08
CA PRO A 463 24.72 18.97 37.54
C PRO A 463 24.08 20.26 38.07
N PRO A 464 23.31 20.21 39.16
CA PRO A 464 22.63 21.39 39.67
C PRO A 464 23.65 22.40 40.21
N SER A 465 24.07 23.34 39.37
CA SER A 465 24.62 24.61 39.81
C SER A 465 23.49 25.40 40.46
N THR A 466 23.66 25.63 41.76
CA THR A 466 22.93 26.52 42.67
C THR A 466 21.86 27.42 42.05
N ILE A 467 20.60 27.11 42.41
CA ILE A 467 19.44 28.00 42.56
C ILE A 467 19.22 29.00 41.42
N ASP A 468 18.33 28.64 40.50
CA ASP A 468 17.33 29.57 39.97
C ASP A 468 16.01 28.83 39.70
N THR A 469 15.04 29.05 40.60
CA THR A 469 13.64 28.65 40.42
C THR A 469 12.97 29.56 39.39
N SER A 470 13.20 29.29 38.11
CA SER A 470 12.29 29.72 37.04
C SER A 470 12.45 28.85 35.80
N THR A 471 11.38 28.08 35.52
CA THR A 471 11.11 27.36 34.25
C THR A 471 12.19 26.42 33.74
N THR A 472 12.35 25.26 34.39
CA THR A 472 12.98 24.09 33.77
C THR A 472 12.01 23.43 32.78
N THR A 473 12.18 23.70 31.49
CA THR A 473 11.61 22.95 30.36
C THR A 473 12.30 21.58 30.23
N GLY A 474 12.18 20.74 31.26
CA GLY A 474 12.61 19.35 31.19
C GLY A 474 11.67 18.55 30.29
N THR A 475 12.22 17.75 29.38
CA THR A 475 11.47 16.77 28.58
C THR A 475 10.63 15.89 29.53
N SER A 476 9.31 15.84 29.33
CA SER A 476 8.43 14.97 30.10
C SER A 476 8.62 13.54 29.63
N ASN A 477 9.46 12.76 30.31
CA ASN A 477 9.59 11.34 30.04
C ASN A 477 8.33 10.63 30.57
N PHE A 478 7.63 9.92 29.69
CA PHE A 478 6.45 9.12 30.02
C PHE A 478 6.84 7.92 30.90
N LEU A 479 8.04 7.36 30.69
CA LEU A 479 8.59 6.28 31.51
C LEU A 479 9.67 6.77 32.50
N PRO A 480 9.77 6.18 33.72
CA PRO A 480 10.89 6.40 34.62
C PRO A 480 12.23 6.04 33.96
N LYS A 481 13.30 6.77 34.27
CA LYS A 481 14.64 6.41 33.79
C LYS A 481 15.00 4.99 34.29
N PRO A 482 15.49 4.09 33.42
CA PRO A 482 15.87 2.74 33.83
C PRO A 482 17.01 2.77 34.84
N LYS A 483 17.05 1.79 35.75
CA LYS A 483 18.15 1.70 36.72
C LYS A 483 19.46 1.32 36.00
N PRO A 484 20.64 1.69 36.53
CA PRO A 484 21.92 1.31 35.92
C PRO A 484 22.12 -0.21 35.76
N SER A 485 21.51 -1.02 36.63
CA SER A 485 21.50 -2.49 36.56
C SER A 485 20.60 -3.06 35.46
N GLU A 486 19.70 -2.25 34.92
CA GLU A 486 18.73 -2.58 33.87
C GLU A 486 19.18 -2.05 32.49
N SER A 487 20.32 -1.35 32.42
CA SER A 487 20.85 -0.75 31.18
C SER A 487 21.95 -1.63 30.57
N ALA A 488 21.85 -1.92 29.28
CA ALA A 488 22.88 -2.63 28.53
C ALA A 488 24.18 -1.80 28.45
N SER A 489 25.33 -2.48 28.39
CA SER A 489 26.64 -1.81 28.27
C SER A 489 26.78 -1.06 26.94
N VAL A 490 27.59 -0.01 26.89
CA VAL A 490 27.92 0.74 25.65
C VAL A 490 28.38 -0.22 24.54
N ALA A 491 29.26 -1.16 24.87
CA ALA A 491 29.78 -2.13 23.92
C ALA A 491 28.66 -3.00 23.32
N GLU A 492 27.73 -3.48 24.16
CA GLU A 492 26.59 -4.29 23.71
C GLU A 492 25.66 -3.52 22.76
N ARG A 493 25.40 -2.24 23.07
CA ARG A 493 24.54 -1.34 22.26
C ARG A 493 25.14 -1.02 20.91
N LEU A 494 26.46 -0.80 20.84
CA LEU A 494 27.16 -0.44 19.61
C LEU A 494 27.56 -1.64 18.74
N THR A 495 27.52 -2.87 19.28
CA THR A 495 28.06 -4.07 18.61
C THR A 495 27.55 -4.25 17.18
N TYR A 496 26.26 -4.00 16.92
CA TYR A 496 25.61 -4.19 15.62
C TYR A 496 25.14 -2.89 14.96
N ILE A 497 25.68 -1.74 15.38
CA ILE A 497 25.21 -0.43 14.96
C ILE A 497 25.26 -0.23 13.43
N TYR A 498 26.26 -0.82 12.77
CA TYR A 498 26.45 -0.71 11.32
C TYR A 498 25.53 -1.63 10.52
N GLN A 499 25.20 -2.82 11.04
CA GLN A 499 24.31 -3.77 10.36
C GLN A 499 22.84 -3.42 10.56
N LEU A 500 22.47 -2.78 11.68
CA LEU A 500 21.10 -2.37 11.95
C LEU A 500 20.78 -0.97 11.43
N SER A 501 21.76 -0.06 11.44
CA SER A 501 21.58 1.35 11.05
C SER A 501 20.32 1.99 11.66
N PRO A 502 20.19 2.03 13.01
CA PRO A 502 18.98 2.56 13.67
C PRO A 502 18.80 4.05 13.39
N PRO A 503 17.56 4.59 13.45
CA PRO A 503 17.30 6.02 13.27
C PRO A 503 18.10 6.89 14.26
N LEU A 504 18.49 8.08 13.81
CA LEU A 504 19.05 9.12 14.68
C LEU A 504 17.95 9.65 15.60
N ARG A 505 18.32 10.13 16.80
CA ARG A 505 17.34 10.52 17.83
C ARG A 505 16.27 11.51 17.33
N TRP A 506 16.64 12.50 16.52
CA TRP A 506 15.69 13.49 15.99
C TRP A 506 14.78 12.92 14.89
N GLU A 507 15.25 11.92 14.13
CA GLU A 507 14.42 11.20 13.17
C GLU A 507 13.33 10.42 13.92
N LEU A 508 13.72 9.73 14.99
CA LEU A 508 12.80 8.95 15.81
C LEU A 508 11.78 9.84 16.54
N GLU A 509 12.21 10.99 17.06
CA GLU A 509 11.32 11.98 17.67
C GLU A 509 10.34 12.60 16.65
N ALA A 510 10.82 12.92 15.45
CA ALA A 510 9.96 13.44 14.38
C ALA A 510 8.93 12.41 13.92
N GLU A 511 9.33 11.13 13.83
CA GLU A 511 8.43 10.01 13.55
C GLU A 511 7.35 9.88 14.63
N LEU A 512 7.73 9.99 15.91
CA LEU A 512 6.77 10.00 17.01
C LEU A 512 5.77 11.17 16.91
N ALA A 513 6.25 12.38 16.63
CA ALA A 513 5.39 13.55 16.44
C ALA A 513 4.44 13.38 15.24
N GLN A 514 4.90 12.74 14.17
CA GLN A 514 4.06 12.40 13.01
C GLN A 514 2.96 11.42 13.41
N ARG A 515 3.27 10.41 14.22
CA ARG A 515 2.28 9.45 14.74
C ARG A 515 1.25 10.15 15.62
N TRP A 516 1.68 11.00 16.55
CA TRP A 516 0.77 11.83 17.35
C TRP A 516 -0.16 12.67 16.47
N THR A 517 0.37 13.31 15.42
CA THR A 517 -0.43 14.10 14.47
C THR A 517 -1.49 13.24 13.78
N SER A 518 -1.14 12.02 13.34
CA SER A 518 -2.08 11.11 12.69
C SER A 518 -3.20 10.59 13.61
N LEU A 519 -2.96 10.51 14.92
CA LEU A 519 -3.96 10.18 15.93
C LEU A 519 -4.71 11.42 16.48
N GLY A 520 -4.41 12.62 15.98
CA GLY A 520 -5.04 13.88 16.43
C GLY A 520 -4.41 14.50 17.69
N GLY A 521 -3.30 13.98 18.19
CA GLY A 521 -2.51 14.53 19.30
C GLY A 521 -1.66 15.75 18.90
N LEU A 522 -2.30 16.78 18.36
CA LEU A 522 -1.62 17.92 17.73
C LEU A 522 -0.77 18.77 18.69
N LYS A 523 -1.14 18.87 19.97
CA LYS A 523 -0.37 19.65 20.96
C LYS A 523 0.96 18.99 21.30
N THR A 524 0.95 17.70 21.59
CA THR A 524 2.17 16.92 21.85
C THR A 524 3.08 16.93 20.62
N ALA A 525 2.50 16.76 19.42
CA ALA A 525 3.26 16.84 18.17
C ALA A 525 3.88 18.23 17.97
N LEU A 526 3.12 19.31 18.23
CA LEU A 526 3.59 20.69 18.14
C LEU A 526 4.81 20.93 19.04
N ASP A 527 4.74 20.52 20.31
CA ASP A 527 5.84 20.69 21.27
C ASP A 527 7.12 19.97 20.81
N ILE A 528 6.98 18.77 20.23
CA ILE A 528 8.12 18.02 19.68
C ILE A 528 8.68 18.74 18.44
N TYR A 529 7.82 19.14 17.49
CA TYR A 529 8.26 19.81 16.26
C TYR A 529 8.90 21.18 16.53
N GLU A 530 8.41 21.94 17.52
CA GLU A 530 9.02 23.21 17.95
C GLU A 530 10.42 22.98 18.50
N ARG A 531 10.60 21.95 19.33
CA ARG A 531 11.90 21.56 19.89
C ARG A 531 12.89 21.10 18.80
N LEU A 532 12.40 20.39 17.79
CA LEU A 532 13.19 19.96 16.63
C LEU A 532 13.35 21.05 15.56
N GLN A 533 12.74 22.24 15.74
CA GLN A 533 12.72 23.32 14.75
C GLN A 533 12.24 22.88 13.36
N MET A 534 11.31 21.93 13.31
CA MET A 534 10.65 21.47 12.08
C MET A 534 9.51 22.43 11.72
N TYR A 535 9.85 23.62 11.25
CA TYR A 535 8.92 24.75 11.19
C TYR A 535 7.73 24.56 10.24
N ALA A 536 7.88 23.75 9.19
CA ALA A 536 6.77 23.45 8.28
C ALA A 536 5.67 22.66 9.03
N GLU A 537 6.07 21.67 9.81
CA GLU A 537 5.23 20.83 10.65
C GLU A 537 4.62 21.63 11.81
N VAL A 538 5.40 22.52 12.44
CA VAL A 538 4.90 23.47 13.45
C VAL A 538 3.79 24.34 12.87
N ALA A 539 3.99 24.92 11.69
CA ALA A 539 2.99 25.78 11.05
C ALA A 539 1.71 25.01 10.72
N LEU A 540 1.82 23.76 10.26
CA LEU A 540 0.68 22.89 9.99
C LEU A 540 -0.07 22.51 11.28
N CYS A 541 0.63 22.19 12.37
CA CYS A 541 0.01 21.90 13.67
C CYS A 541 -0.68 23.14 14.26
N LEU A 542 -0.07 24.32 14.13
CA LEU A 542 -0.68 25.58 14.54
C LEU A 542 -1.94 25.88 13.73
N ALA A 543 -1.91 25.69 12.41
CA ALA A 543 -3.10 25.84 11.57
C ALA A 543 -4.20 24.84 11.94
N ALA A 544 -3.85 23.57 12.17
CA ALA A 544 -4.80 22.52 12.56
C ALA A 544 -5.37 22.69 13.99
N THR A 545 -4.76 23.54 14.82
CA THR A 545 -5.22 23.88 16.18
C THR A 545 -5.89 25.26 16.26
N ASP A 546 -6.38 25.79 15.12
CA ASP A 546 -7.02 27.10 14.97
C ASP A 546 -6.14 28.30 15.38
N GLN A 547 -4.81 28.14 15.36
CA GLN A 547 -3.83 29.18 15.66
C GLN A 547 -3.14 29.72 14.38
N GLU A 548 -3.93 29.92 13.32
CA GLU A 548 -3.45 30.36 11.99
C GLU A 548 -2.64 31.67 12.05
N ALA A 549 -3.04 32.64 12.88
CA ALA A 549 -2.31 33.91 13.02
C ALA A 549 -0.87 33.72 13.52
N LYS A 550 -0.64 32.76 14.43
CA LYS A 550 0.71 32.41 14.90
C LYS A 550 1.50 31.68 13.81
N ALA A 551 0.85 30.77 13.09
CA ALA A 551 1.46 30.06 11.96
C ALA A 551 1.93 31.04 10.87
N VAL A 552 1.08 31.99 10.46
CA VAL A 552 1.41 33.03 9.49
C VAL A 552 2.57 33.90 9.98
N LYS A 553 2.54 34.35 11.24
CA LYS A 553 3.63 35.15 11.82
C LYS A 553 4.96 34.40 11.81
N LEU A 554 4.93 33.11 12.18
CA LEU A 554 6.11 32.24 12.16
C LEU A 554 6.65 32.09 10.73
N LEU A 555 5.79 31.74 9.77
CA LEU A 555 6.18 31.55 8.36
C LEU A 555 6.75 32.84 7.75
N LYS A 556 6.11 33.98 7.99
CA LYS A 556 6.62 35.28 7.50
C LYS A 556 7.97 35.62 8.10
N LYS A 557 8.16 35.42 9.41
CA LYS A 557 9.44 35.61 10.10
C LYS A 557 10.54 34.71 9.51
N LEU A 558 10.21 33.50 9.06
CA LEU A 558 11.20 32.58 8.48
C LEU A 558 11.53 32.91 7.03
N LEU A 559 10.57 33.43 6.26
CA LEU A 559 10.70 33.63 4.81
C LEU A 559 11.16 35.04 4.42
N PHE A 560 10.70 36.08 5.11
CA PHE A 560 10.84 37.48 4.71
C PHE A 560 11.68 38.28 5.70
N ASN A 561 12.29 39.37 5.24
CA ASN A 561 13.01 40.29 6.12
C ASN A 561 12.03 41.11 6.97
N ASP A 562 12.38 41.39 8.23
CA ASP A 562 11.56 42.13 9.19
C ASP A 562 11.52 43.66 8.92
N ASP A 563 11.78 44.13 7.69
CA ASP A 563 11.82 45.56 7.38
C ASP A 563 10.43 46.19 7.61
N GLU A 564 10.35 47.17 8.53
CA GLU A 564 9.11 47.88 8.89
C GLU A 564 8.44 48.60 7.71
N THR A 565 9.15 48.79 6.58
CA THR A 565 8.58 49.31 5.32
C THR A 565 7.75 48.29 4.54
N ALA A 566 7.80 47.00 4.90
CA ALA A 566 7.08 45.91 4.25
C ALA A 566 5.68 45.65 4.84
N THR A 567 5.23 46.36 5.87
CA THR A 567 3.90 46.18 6.51
C THR A 567 2.70 46.60 5.62
N GLY A 568 2.93 46.83 4.32
CA GLY A 568 1.91 47.05 3.30
C GLY A 568 2.27 46.47 1.92
N ALA A 569 3.27 45.59 1.83
CA ALA A 569 3.63 44.94 0.57
C ALA A 569 2.54 43.96 0.12
N GLU A 570 2.23 43.95 -1.18
CA GLU A 570 1.29 42.98 -1.75
C GLU A 570 1.79 41.55 -1.55
N PRO A 571 0.90 40.58 -1.28
CA PRO A 571 1.23 39.17 -1.20
C PRO A 571 2.12 38.69 -2.35
N GLY A 572 3.19 37.97 -2.02
CA GLY A 572 4.13 37.41 -2.99
C GLY A 572 5.14 38.40 -3.59
N LYS A 573 5.07 39.69 -3.26
CA LYS A 573 6.10 40.70 -3.61
C LYS A 573 6.98 41.13 -2.44
N GLU A 574 6.78 40.51 -1.29
CA GLU A 574 7.58 40.71 -0.07
C GLU A 574 9.06 40.29 -0.31
N PRO A 575 10.05 41.05 0.19
CA PRO A 575 11.46 40.72 0.00
C PRO A 575 11.85 39.46 0.81
N LEU A 576 12.19 38.39 0.09
CA LEU A 576 12.68 37.14 0.69
C LEU A 576 14.05 37.34 1.34
N LYS A 577 14.32 36.54 2.39
CA LYS A 577 15.66 36.42 2.98
C LYS A 577 16.67 35.94 1.93
N ALA A 578 17.88 36.47 1.97
CA ALA A 578 18.97 36.09 1.08
C ALA A 578 20.15 35.50 1.90
N PRO A 579 20.54 34.23 1.68
CA PRO A 579 19.87 33.24 0.82
C PRO A 579 18.52 32.79 1.39
N PRO A 580 17.57 32.34 0.54
CA PRO A 580 16.30 31.80 1.02
C PRO A 580 16.55 30.48 1.79
N PRO A 581 15.73 30.17 2.82
CA PRO A 581 15.78 28.87 3.47
C PRO A 581 15.63 27.72 2.46
N ALA A 582 16.28 26.58 2.67
CA ALA A 582 16.17 25.42 1.79
C ALA A 582 14.70 24.97 1.61
N ASP A 583 13.93 24.97 2.70
CA ASP A 583 12.51 24.60 2.70
C ASP A 583 11.57 25.74 2.21
N ALA A 584 12.11 26.85 1.71
CA ALA A 584 11.31 28.01 1.32
C ALA A 584 10.16 27.68 0.36
N PRO A 585 10.32 26.84 -0.68
CA PRO A 585 9.20 26.46 -1.55
C PRO A 585 8.05 25.80 -0.79
N ARG A 586 8.37 24.91 0.17
CA ARG A 586 7.37 24.22 0.99
C ARG A 586 6.66 25.19 1.94
N LEU A 587 7.42 26.03 2.64
CA LEU A 587 6.89 27.04 3.57
C LEU A 587 5.98 28.06 2.87
N LEU A 588 6.34 28.50 1.65
CA LEU A 588 5.53 29.40 0.84
C LEU A 588 4.19 28.77 0.42
N CYS A 589 4.18 27.49 0.05
CA CYS A 589 2.92 26.78 -0.22
C CYS A 589 2.05 26.68 1.03
N ILE A 590 2.62 26.36 2.20
CA ILE A 590 1.86 26.30 3.46
C ILE A 590 1.29 27.69 3.80
N LEU A 591 2.07 28.75 3.61
CA LEU A 591 1.59 30.12 3.79
C LEU A 591 0.43 30.44 2.85
N GLY A 592 0.52 30.05 1.58
CA GLY A 592 -0.57 30.18 0.60
C GLY A 592 -1.81 29.37 0.99
N ASP A 593 -1.65 28.16 1.51
CA ASP A 593 -2.75 27.29 1.94
C ASP A 593 -3.52 27.93 3.12
N ILE A 594 -2.80 28.43 4.14
CA ILE A 594 -3.39 29.06 5.33
C ILE A 594 -4.03 30.41 4.98
N THR A 595 -3.37 31.23 4.16
CA THR A 595 -3.88 32.58 3.83
C THR A 595 -4.86 32.58 2.65
N SER A 596 -4.99 31.45 1.94
CA SER A 596 -5.73 31.33 0.68
C SER A 596 -5.27 32.29 -0.43
N GLN A 597 -3.99 32.69 -0.42
CA GLN A 597 -3.39 33.62 -1.39
C GLN A 597 -2.55 32.84 -2.42
N PHE A 598 -2.85 33.02 -3.71
CA PHE A 598 -2.23 32.21 -4.78
C PHE A 598 -0.84 32.72 -5.19
N GLU A 599 -0.54 33.98 -4.89
CA GLU A 599 0.73 34.65 -5.18
C GLU A 599 1.90 33.93 -4.52
N TYR A 600 1.69 33.37 -3.33
CA TYR A 600 2.71 32.57 -2.63
C TYR A 600 3.01 31.25 -3.34
N TYR A 601 2.06 30.65 -4.08
CA TYR A 601 2.34 29.48 -4.90
C TYR A 601 3.20 29.84 -6.12
N VAL A 602 2.95 30.99 -6.75
CA VAL A 602 3.78 31.50 -7.86
C VAL A 602 5.20 31.80 -7.39
N LEU A 603 5.32 32.43 -6.21
CA LEU A 603 6.62 32.69 -5.59
C LEU A 603 7.34 31.38 -5.25
N SER A 604 6.65 30.39 -4.67
CA SER A 604 7.20 29.06 -4.39
C SER A 604 7.77 28.39 -5.65
N TRP A 605 7.01 28.40 -6.74
CA TRP A 605 7.45 27.87 -8.03
C TRP A 605 8.73 28.55 -8.53
N THR A 606 8.78 29.88 -8.44
CA THR A 606 9.93 30.69 -8.88
C THR A 606 11.17 30.43 -8.02
N VAL A 607 11.03 30.42 -6.69
CA VAL A 607 12.13 30.15 -5.74
C VAL A 607 12.68 28.75 -5.92
N SER A 608 11.84 27.77 -6.23
CA SER A 608 12.26 26.39 -6.51
C SER A 608 12.93 26.19 -7.88
N SER A 609 13.14 27.25 -8.67
CA SER A 609 13.62 27.14 -10.06
C SER A 609 12.78 26.16 -10.90
N SER A 610 11.45 26.19 -10.73
CA SER A 610 10.51 25.32 -11.44
C SER A 610 10.72 23.82 -11.16
N ARG A 611 11.00 23.46 -9.90
CA ARG A 611 11.19 22.06 -9.47
C ARG A 611 10.19 21.59 -8.41
N TYR A 612 9.40 22.47 -7.82
CA TYR A 612 8.48 22.09 -6.75
C TYR A 612 7.05 21.84 -7.24
N ALA A 613 6.72 20.57 -7.52
CA ALA A 613 5.44 20.15 -8.12
C ALA A 613 4.19 20.56 -7.32
N ARG A 614 4.25 20.55 -5.97
CA ARG A 614 3.11 20.93 -5.12
C ARG A 614 2.63 22.36 -5.38
N ALA A 615 3.52 23.30 -5.69
CA ALA A 615 3.14 24.67 -6.01
C ALA A 615 2.19 24.71 -7.22
N GLN A 616 2.53 24.00 -8.29
CA GLN A 616 1.72 23.92 -9.50
C GLN A 616 0.40 23.17 -9.30
N ARG A 617 0.37 22.13 -8.45
CA ARG A 617 -0.91 21.48 -8.07
C ARG A 617 -1.85 22.42 -7.32
N SER A 618 -1.28 23.25 -6.44
CA SER A 618 -2.05 24.23 -5.65
C SER A 618 -2.59 25.35 -6.54
N LEU A 619 -1.79 25.83 -7.51
CA LEU A 619 -2.22 26.74 -8.57
C LEU A 619 -3.31 26.12 -9.45
N GLY A 620 -3.13 24.87 -9.88
CA GLY A 620 -4.13 24.12 -10.64
C GLY A 620 -5.47 24.06 -9.93
N ARG A 621 -5.49 23.69 -8.64
CA ARG A 621 -6.70 23.68 -7.80
C ARG A 621 -7.34 25.07 -7.68
N HIS A 622 -6.53 26.12 -7.55
CA HIS A 622 -7.02 27.51 -7.50
C HIS A 622 -7.72 27.90 -8.82
N TYR A 623 -7.08 27.66 -9.96
CA TYR A 623 -7.67 27.96 -11.28
C TYR A 623 -8.91 27.10 -11.58
N THR A 624 -8.93 25.82 -11.16
CA THR A 624 -10.14 24.98 -11.25
C THR A 624 -11.31 25.58 -10.48
N LYS A 625 -11.08 26.09 -9.25
CA LYS A 625 -12.12 26.77 -8.46
C LYS A 625 -12.65 28.03 -9.15
N GLN A 626 -11.80 28.75 -9.89
CA GLN A 626 -12.20 29.91 -10.70
C GLN A 626 -12.85 29.53 -12.05
N ARG A 627 -12.92 28.23 -12.38
CA ARG A 627 -13.33 27.70 -13.69
C ARG A 627 -12.44 28.17 -14.86
N ASP A 628 -11.20 28.55 -14.58
CA ASP A 628 -10.19 28.78 -15.62
C ASP A 628 -9.49 27.46 -15.96
N PHE A 629 -10.18 26.65 -16.76
CA PHE A 629 -9.73 25.32 -17.13
C PHE A 629 -8.42 25.31 -17.94
N PRO A 630 -8.15 26.23 -18.89
CA PRO A 630 -6.89 26.24 -19.63
C PRO A 630 -5.66 26.43 -18.73
N ARG A 631 -5.69 27.42 -17.81
CA ARG A 631 -4.57 27.64 -16.88
C ARG A 631 -4.45 26.52 -15.85
N ALA A 632 -5.57 25.95 -15.42
CA ALA A 632 -5.57 24.80 -14.53
C ALA A 632 -4.89 23.57 -15.18
N ALA A 633 -5.24 23.26 -16.43
CA ALA A 633 -4.66 22.15 -17.18
C ALA A 633 -3.14 22.31 -17.34
N GLU A 634 -2.67 23.51 -17.70
CA GLU A 634 -1.23 23.78 -17.82
C GLU A 634 -0.51 23.60 -16.48
N SER A 635 -1.09 24.10 -15.38
CA SER A 635 -0.50 23.94 -14.04
C SER A 635 -0.39 22.46 -13.64
N TYR A 636 -1.42 21.64 -13.89
CA TYR A 636 -1.34 20.19 -13.62
C TYR A 636 -0.34 19.48 -14.55
N ARG A 637 -0.21 19.86 -15.82
CA ARG A 637 0.82 19.32 -16.72
C ARG A 637 2.23 19.64 -16.21
N LEU A 638 2.49 20.87 -15.78
CA LEU A 638 3.77 21.26 -15.18
C LEU A 638 4.08 20.46 -13.91
N ALA A 639 3.08 20.23 -13.06
CA ALA A 639 3.24 19.39 -11.87
C ALA A 639 3.57 17.92 -12.22
N LEU A 640 2.86 17.34 -13.20
CA LEU A 640 3.04 15.96 -13.64
C LEU A 640 4.37 15.73 -14.38
N ASN A 641 4.92 16.76 -15.03
CA ASN A 641 6.27 16.70 -15.62
C ASN A 641 7.36 16.45 -14.57
N ILE A 642 7.16 16.91 -13.34
CA ILE A 642 8.07 16.67 -12.20
C ILE A 642 7.67 15.38 -11.48
N SER A 643 6.38 15.21 -11.18
CA SER A 643 5.83 14.12 -10.38
C SER A 643 4.82 13.30 -11.17
N ARG A 644 5.31 12.35 -11.98
CA ARG A 644 4.48 11.52 -12.87
C ARG A 644 3.60 10.49 -12.15
N LEU A 645 3.94 10.14 -10.91
CA LEU A 645 3.24 9.12 -10.12
C LEU A 645 2.08 9.69 -9.26
N ASP A 646 1.74 10.97 -9.42
CA ASP A 646 0.65 11.58 -8.66
C ASP A 646 -0.72 11.36 -9.33
N ARG A 647 -1.39 10.26 -8.98
CA ARG A 647 -2.70 9.89 -9.53
C ARG A 647 -3.74 11.01 -9.39
N ALA A 648 -3.78 11.70 -8.24
CA ALA A 648 -4.77 12.75 -8.00
C ALA A 648 -4.64 13.92 -8.99
N SER A 649 -3.42 14.24 -9.42
CA SER A 649 -3.16 15.24 -10.46
C SER A 649 -3.57 14.75 -11.84
N TRP A 650 -3.31 13.48 -12.19
CA TRP A 650 -3.80 12.89 -13.43
C TRP A 650 -5.32 12.89 -13.51
N PHE A 651 -5.99 12.52 -12.41
CA PHE A 651 -7.46 12.52 -12.33
C PHE A 651 -8.02 13.92 -12.49
N SER A 652 -7.46 14.89 -11.76
CA SER A 652 -7.87 16.30 -11.86
C SER A 652 -7.66 16.86 -13.26
N LEU A 653 -6.50 16.56 -13.89
CA LEU A 653 -6.22 16.95 -15.27
C LEU A 653 -7.22 16.32 -16.25
N GLY A 654 -7.52 15.03 -16.12
CA GLY A 654 -8.50 14.33 -16.95
C GLY A 654 -9.89 14.94 -16.85
N CYS A 655 -10.35 15.28 -15.64
CA CYS A 655 -11.63 15.98 -15.46
C CYS A 655 -11.61 17.38 -16.10
N ILE A 656 -10.52 18.14 -15.95
CA ILE A 656 -10.38 19.47 -16.56
C ILE A 656 -10.36 19.37 -18.10
N GLN A 657 -9.70 18.35 -18.66
CA GLN A 657 -9.66 18.11 -20.10
C GLN A 657 -11.04 17.76 -20.67
N LEU A 658 -11.85 16.99 -19.92
CA LEU A 658 -13.24 16.74 -20.29
C LEU A 658 -14.08 18.03 -20.32
N GLU A 659 -13.89 18.94 -19.35
CA GLU A 659 -14.55 20.25 -19.31
C GLU A 659 -14.08 21.19 -20.44
N LEU A 660 -12.84 21.00 -20.93
CA LEU A 660 -12.30 21.70 -22.09
C LEU A 660 -12.76 21.12 -23.44
N GLU A 661 -13.54 20.04 -23.42
CA GLU A 661 -13.96 19.29 -24.61
C GLU A 661 -12.78 18.78 -25.46
N ASP A 662 -11.60 18.61 -24.85
CA ASP A 662 -10.49 17.86 -25.43
C ASP A 662 -10.74 16.38 -25.18
N TRP A 663 -11.16 15.63 -26.19
CA TRP A 663 -11.57 14.23 -26.02
C TRP A 663 -10.41 13.23 -26.07
N LEU A 664 -9.26 13.62 -26.63
CA LEU A 664 -8.11 12.73 -26.80
C LEU A 664 -7.25 12.67 -25.53
N SER A 665 -6.89 13.82 -24.98
CA SER A 665 -6.01 13.89 -23.81
C SER A 665 -6.56 13.24 -22.52
N PRO A 666 -7.87 13.29 -22.19
CA PRO A 666 -8.40 12.62 -21.01
C PRO A 666 -8.24 11.11 -21.04
N VAL A 667 -8.25 10.49 -22.23
CA VAL A 667 -8.02 9.05 -22.36
C VAL A 667 -6.64 8.69 -21.83
N GLU A 668 -5.60 9.47 -22.17
CA GLU A 668 -4.26 9.30 -21.61
C GLU A 668 -4.27 9.50 -20.08
N SER A 669 -4.86 10.60 -19.61
CA SER A 669 -4.90 10.94 -18.19
C SER A 669 -5.59 9.87 -17.34
N PHE A 670 -6.77 9.39 -17.75
CA PHE A 670 -7.50 8.35 -17.02
C PHE A 670 -6.88 6.96 -17.19
N THR A 671 -6.25 6.67 -18.34
CA THR A 671 -5.46 5.44 -18.50
C THR A 671 -4.30 5.42 -17.51
N ARG A 672 -3.60 6.55 -17.30
CA ARG A 672 -2.58 6.66 -16.24
C ARG A 672 -3.18 6.49 -14.85
N CYS A 673 -4.38 7.02 -14.59
CA CYS A 673 -5.04 6.83 -13.31
C CYS A 673 -5.28 5.35 -12.99
N VAL A 674 -5.84 4.58 -13.93
CA VAL A 674 -6.13 3.15 -13.72
C VAL A 674 -4.87 2.28 -13.73
N GLN A 675 -3.79 2.70 -14.39
CA GLN A 675 -2.47 2.05 -14.28
C GLN A 675 -1.84 2.28 -12.90
N LEU A 676 -2.04 3.44 -12.29
CA LEU A 676 -1.53 3.74 -10.95
C LEU A 676 -2.40 3.08 -9.85
N GLU A 677 -3.73 3.15 -9.98
CA GLU A 677 -4.69 2.51 -9.07
C GLU A 677 -5.85 1.85 -9.86
N ASP A 678 -5.71 0.56 -10.16
CA ASP A 678 -6.73 -0.21 -10.90
C ASP A 678 -8.04 -0.39 -10.11
N LYS A 679 -8.03 -0.17 -8.78
CA LYS A 679 -9.22 -0.27 -7.92
C LYS A 679 -10.10 0.99 -7.93
N ASP A 680 -9.71 2.05 -8.64
CA ASP A 680 -10.48 3.30 -8.71
C ASP A 680 -11.60 3.21 -9.76
N ALA A 681 -12.82 2.91 -9.29
CA ALA A 681 -14.00 2.80 -10.14
C ALA A 681 -14.37 4.12 -10.85
N GLU A 682 -14.07 5.27 -10.26
CA GLU A 682 -14.41 6.58 -10.87
C GLU A 682 -13.49 6.89 -12.05
N SER A 683 -12.20 6.57 -11.93
CA SER A 683 -11.24 6.65 -13.05
C SER A 683 -11.65 5.75 -14.22
N TRP A 684 -12.05 4.50 -13.95
CA TRP A 684 -12.56 3.59 -14.98
C TRP A 684 -13.83 4.11 -15.64
N SER A 685 -14.76 4.67 -14.87
CA SER A 685 -15.99 5.26 -15.42
C SER A 685 -15.71 6.50 -16.28
N ASN A 686 -14.82 7.39 -15.85
CA ASN A 686 -14.46 8.59 -16.62
C ASN A 686 -13.65 8.25 -17.88
N LEU A 687 -12.81 7.21 -17.83
CA LEU A 687 -12.15 6.66 -19.02
C LEU A 687 -13.17 6.21 -20.08
N ALA A 688 -14.23 5.52 -19.66
CA ALA A 688 -15.30 5.12 -20.56
C ALA A 688 -16.01 6.32 -21.19
N VAL A 689 -16.29 7.37 -20.40
CA VAL A 689 -16.88 8.62 -20.91
C VAL A 689 -15.98 9.27 -21.95
N ALA A 690 -14.67 9.35 -21.70
CA ALA A 690 -13.70 9.91 -22.64
C ALA A 690 -13.69 9.11 -23.96
N LEU A 691 -13.64 7.78 -23.89
CA LEU A 691 -13.64 6.89 -25.05
C LEU A 691 -14.90 7.03 -25.91
N LEU A 692 -16.08 7.18 -25.29
CA LEU A 692 -17.35 7.35 -26.02
C LEU A 692 -17.45 8.67 -26.77
N ARG A 693 -16.67 9.68 -26.37
CA ARG A 693 -16.65 11.01 -27.01
C ARG A 693 -15.61 11.11 -28.13
N LEU A 694 -14.76 10.10 -28.31
CA LEU A 694 -13.83 10.06 -29.43
C LEU A 694 -14.60 9.96 -30.77
N PRO A 695 -14.10 10.60 -31.84
CA PRO A 695 -14.66 10.42 -33.17
C PRO A 695 -14.66 8.93 -33.57
N THR A 696 -15.75 8.45 -34.15
CA THR A 696 -15.81 7.09 -34.73
C THR A 696 -14.73 6.92 -35.79
N SER A 697 -14.12 5.72 -35.89
CA SER A 697 -12.98 5.42 -36.79
C SER A 697 -13.17 5.90 -38.24
N ILE A 698 -14.42 5.88 -38.74
CA ILE A 698 -14.78 6.32 -40.10
C ILE A 698 -14.64 7.85 -40.27
N ALA A 699 -14.95 8.63 -39.23
CA ALA A 699 -14.86 10.09 -39.24
C ALA A 699 -13.40 10.57 -39.08
N ALA A 700 -12.56 9.82 -38.37
CA ALA A 700 -11.15 10.13 -38.18
C ALA A 700 -10.35 9.99 -39.50
N GLU A 701 -10.62 8.94 -40.29
CA GLU A 701 -10.00 8.74 -41.61
C GLU A 701 -10.41 9.83 -42.63
N SER A 702 -11.64 10.35 -42.52
CA SER A 702 -12.15 11.46 -43.34
C SER A 702 -11.52 12.82 -43.00
N ALA A 703 -10.96 12.99 -41.80
CA ALA A 703 -10.48 14.28 -41.29
C ALA A 703 -8.95 14.48 -41.40
N GLY A 704 -8.22 13.52 -41.99
CA GLY A 704 -6.78 13.65 -42.30
C GLY A 704 -5.84 13.71 -41.09
N GLY A 705 -6.31 13.39 -39.88
CA GLY A 705 -5.48 13.38 -38.67
C GLY A 705 -4.72 12.07 -38.51
N LYS A 706 -3.39 12.12 -38.52
CA LYS A 706 -2.55 11.02 -37.99
C LYS A 706 -2.80 10.91 -36.48
N ILE A 707 -3.48 9.86 -36.05
CA ILE A 707 -3.59 9.48 -34.64
C ILE A 707 -2.35 8.64 -34.28
N PRO A 708 -1.73 8.82 -33.10
CA PRO A 708 -0.64 7.94 -32.67
C PRO A 708 -1.15 6.50 -32.53
N GLU A 709 -0.59 5.58 -33.32
CA GLU A 709 -0.63 4.14 -33.08
C GLU A 709 0.19 3.83 -31.83
N THR A 710 -0.32 4.16 -30.65
CA THR A 710 0.25 3.67 -29.41
C THR A 710 -0.86 3.44 -28.41
N VAL A 711 -0.76 2.29 -27.73
CA VAL A 711 -1.59 1.82 -26.61
C VAL A 711 -2.85 1.04 -27.00
N ALA A 712 -2.65 -0.14 -27.61
CA ALA A 712 -3.44 -1.36 -27.32
C ALA A 712 -2.88 -2.53 -28.13
N ASP A 713 -1.71 -3.07 -27.75
CA ASP A 713 -1.43 -4.48 -28.08
C ASP A 713 -0.51 -5.21 -27.09
N ASP A 714 -0.15 -4.61 -25.96
CA ASP A 714 0.49 -5.35 -24.87
C ASP A 714 0.07 -4.71 -23.54
N SER A 715 -0.36 -5.53 -22.57
CA SER A 715 -0.66 -5.22 -21.15
C SER A 715 -2.11 -4.98 -20.66
N ILE A 716 -3.16 -5.37 -21.40
CA ILE A 716 -4.47 -5.69 -20.78
C ILE A 716 -4.76 -7.18 -20.96
N ALA A 717 -3.86 -8.03 -20.45
CA ALA A 717 -4.14 -9.44 -20.22
C ALA A 717 -4.53 -9.60 -18.76
N VAL A 718 -5.82 -9.49 -18.47
CA VAL A 718 -6.39 -10.15 -17.30
C VAL A 718 -6.48 -11.62 -17.67
N THR A 719 -5.81 -12.46 -16.90
CA THR A 719 -5.82 -13.93 -17.01
C THR A 719 -7.25 -14.48 -16.98
N GLU A 720 -7.78 -14.82 -18.14
CA GLU A 720 -8.80 -15.86 -18.31
C GLU A 720 -8.24 -16.91 -19.26
N SER A 721 -8.09 -18.12 -18.75
CA SER A 721 -7.72 -19.32 -19.47
C SER A 721 -8.82 -19.76 -20.44
N ALA A 722 -8.53 -19.81 -21.73
CA ALA A 722 -9.10 -20.76 -22.68
C ALA A 722 -8.29 -20.73 -23.97
N ASP A 723 -7.94 -21.93 -24.45
CA ASP A 723 -7.18 -22.20 -25.67
C ASP A 723 -7.86 -21.62 -26.92
N ASP A 724 -7.08 -20.99 -27.79
CA ASP A 724 -7.25 -21.06 -29.25
C ASP A 724 -5.96 -20.51 -29.90
N GLU A 725 -5.17 -21.40 -30.49
CA GLU A 725 -4.13 -21.04 -31.46
C GLU A 725 -4.78 -20.82 -32.82
N ASP A 726 -4.60 -19.65 -33.43
CA ASP A 726 -4.60 -19.53 -34.89
C ASP A 726 -3.74 -18.34 -35.35
N LEU A 727 -2.82 -18.64 -36.28
CA LEU A 727 -1.90 -17.68 -36.92
C LEU A 727 -2.63 -16.63 -37.76
N PRO A 728 -2.12 -15.39 -37.90
CA PRO A 728 -2.80 -14.36 -38.67
C PRO A 728 -2.55 -14.53 -40.18
N SER A 729 -3.60 -14.89 -40.91
CA SER A 729 -3.65 -14.69 -42.36
C SER A 729 -4.04 -13.25 -42.68
N SER A 730 -3.25 -12.60 -43.52
CA SER A 730 -3.45 -11.24 -44.04
C SER A 730 -4.82 -11.07 -44.70
N SER A 731 -5.75 -10.37 -44.04
CA SER A 731 -6.97 -9.85 -44.65
C SER A 731 -7.17 -8.40 -44.25
N THR A 732 -7.32 -7.54 -45.26
CA THR A 732 -7.77 -6.13 -45.20
C THR A 732 -8.51 -5.77 -43.91
N THR A 733 -7.88 -4.98 -43.04
CA THR A 733 -8.45 -4.47 -41.79
C THR A 733 -9.67 -3.59 -42.08
N GLN A 734 -10.87 -4.17 -42.01
CA GLN A 734 -12.09 -3.40 -41.86
C GLN A 734 -12.02 -2.72 -40.49
N THR A 735 -11.95 -1.38 -40.47
CA THR A 735 -11.93 -0.62 -39.22
C THR A 735 -13.27 -0.75 -38.52
N ASP A 736 -13.26 -1.34 -37.32
CA ASP A 736 -14.48 -1.57 -36.55
C ASP A 736 -15.08 -0.25 -36.05
N PRO A 737 -16.28 0.14 -36.51
CA PRO A 737 -16.90 1.42 -36.14
C PRO A 737 -17.22 1.54 -34.64
N TYR A 738 -17.30 0.41 -33.92
CA TYR A 738 -17.67 0.32 -32.51
C TYR A 738 -16.48 0.05 -31.59
N ARG A 739 -15.23 0.15 -32.09
CA ARG A 739 -14.01 -0.09 -31.29
C ARG A 739 -14.02 0.66 -29.95
N HIS A 740 -14.18 1.98 -29.98
CA HIS A 740 -14.18 2.81 -28.77
C HIS A 740 -15.38 2.51 -27.85
N VAL A 741 -16.53 2.12 -28.41
CA VAL A 741 -17.70 1.70 -27.63
C VAL A 741 -17.39 0.40 -26.87
N ARG A 742 -16.68 -0.56 -27.49
CA ARG A 742 -16.28 -1.81 -26.81
C ARG A 742 -15.17 -1.59 -25.78
N GLU A 743 -14.24 -0.68 -26.04
CA GLU A 743 -13.22 -0.27 -25.05
C GLU A 743 -13.89 0.41 -23.84
N ALA A 744 -14.84 1.32 -24.07
CA ALA A 744 -15.64 1.97 -23.02
C ALA A 744 -16.48 0.96 -22.23
N LEU A 745 -17.06 -0.05 -22.90
CA LEU A 745 -17.81 -1.11 -22.25
C LEU A 745 -16.92 -1.94 -21.30
N ARG A 746 -15.70 -2.29 -21.72
CA ARG A 746 -14.72 -2.99 -20.86
C ARG A 746 -14.35 -2.17 -19.63
N ALA A 747 -14.11 -0.86 -19.81
CA ALA A 747 -13.83 0.05 -18.72
C ALA A 747 -15.01 0.15 -17.72
N LEU A 748 -16.25 0.27 -18.22
CA LEU A 748 -17.46 0.28 -17.38
C LEU A 748 -17.70 -1.04 -16.66
N ARG A 749 -17.42 -2.18 -17.30
CA ARG A 749 -17.49 -3.49 -16.64
C ARG A 749 -16.55 -3.54 -15.44
N ARG A 750 -15.31 -3.07 -15.58
CA ARG A 750 -14.36 -2.98 -14.47
C ARG A 750 -14.88 -2.05 -13.37
N ALA A 751 -15.33 -0.85 -13.71
CA ALA A 751 -15.92 0.10 -12.76
C ALA A 751 -17.10 -0.50 -11.98
N ALA A 752 -18.02 -1.19 -12.67
CA ALA A 752 -19.20 -1.83 -12.08
C ALA A 752 -18.85 -3.00 -11.14
N THR A 753 -17.78 -3.75 -11.43
CA THR A 753 -17.29 -4.80 -10.53
C THR A 753 -16.69 -4.25 -9.24
N LEU A 754 -16.02 -3.10 -9.31
CA LEU A 754 -15.38 -2.45 -8.16
C LEU A 754 -16.42 -1.76 -7.27
N LYS A 755 -17.36 -1.02 -7.86
CA LYS A 755 -18.38 -0.24 -7.14
C LYS A 755 -19.79 -0.74 -7.49
N ARG A 756 -20.20 -1.83 -6.84
CA ARG A 756 -21.45 -2.55 -7.15
C ARG A 756 -22.72 -1.82 -6.71
N ASP A 757 -22.60 -0.76 -5.93
CA ASP A 757 -23.67 0.02 -5.31
C ASP A 757 -23.96 1.35 -6.03
N ASP A 758 -23.09 1.82 -6.92
CA ASP A 758 -23.29 3.07 -7.66
C ASP A 758 -24.22 2.89 -8.85
N VAL A 759 -25.44 3.40 -8.72
CA VAL A 759 -26.49 3.33 -9.75
C VAL A 759 -26.03 3.93 -11.07
N ARG A 760 -25.27 5.03 -11.06
CA ARG A 760 -24.88 5.75 -12.29
C ARG A 760 -23.95 4.91 -13.16
N ILE A 761 -23.04 4.17 -12.54
CA ILE A 761 -22.10 3.30 -13.26
C ILE A 761 -22.85 2.15 -13.93
N TRP A 762 -23.80 1.52 -13.23
CA TRP A 762 -24.62 0.44 -13.78
C TRP A 762 -25.57 0.91 -14.89
N ASP A 763 -26.12 2.11 -14.77
CA ASP A 763 -26.97 2.73 -15.79
C ASP A 763 -26.16 3.02 -17.07
N ASN A 764 -24.99 3.66 -16.92
CA ASN A 764 -24.05 3.87 -18.03
C ASN A 764 -23.61 2.56 -18.68
N TYR A 765 -23.32 1.53 -17.88
CA TYR A 765 -22.95 0.20 -18.36
C TYR A 765 -24.08 -0.43 -19.18
N LEU A 766 -25.33 -0.36 -18.70
CA LEU A 766 -26.51 -0.83 -19.42
C LEU A 766 -26.70 -0.09 -20.75
N THR A 767 -26.63 1.25 -20.73
CA THR A 767 -26.84 2.07 -21.94
C THR A 767 -25.78 1.79 -23.00
N VAL A 768 -24.50 1.74 -22.62
CA VAL A 768 -23.39 1.49 -23.55
C VAL A 768 -23.48 0.07 -24.12
N ALA A 769 -23.77 -0.93 -23.30
CA ALA A 769 -23.98 -2.30 -23.75
C ALA A 769 -25.13 -2.39 -24.78
N ALA A 770 -26.22 -1.68 -24.54
CA ALA A 770 -27.40 -1.66 -25.42
C ALA A 770 -27.21 -0.84 -26.71
N SER A 771 -26.22 0.07 -26.78
CA SER A 771 -25.95 0.87 -27.97
C SER A 771 -25.28 0.10 -29.13
N ILE A 772 -24.69 -1.07 -28.85
CA ILE A 772 -24.06 -1.91 -29.88
C ILE A 772 -25.18 -2.66 -30.63
N PRO A 773 -25.34 -2.44 -31.96
CA PRO A 773 -26.44 -3.06 -32.70
C PRO A 773 -26.23 -4.57 -32.86
N PRO A 774 -27.31 -5.35 -33.06
CA PRO A 774 -27.24 -6.80 -33.22
C PRO A 774 -26.32 -7.26 -34.37
N SER A 775 -26.18 -6.45 -35.41
CA SER A 775 -25.28 -6.71 -36.54
C SER A 775 -23.79 -6.62 -36.19
N ALA A 776 -23.43 -5.98 -35.07
CA ALA A 776 -22.05 -5.76 -34.63
C ALA A 776 -21.67 -6.59 -33.38
N GLY A 777 -22.53 -7.53 -32.97
CA GLY A 777 -22.28 -8.43 -31.84
C GLY A 777 -22.68 -7.86 -30.47
N THR A 778 -23.96 -7.55 -30.27
CA THR A 778 -24.49 -7.04 -28.99
C THR A 778 -24.22 -8.01 -27.81
N PRO A 779 -23.71 -7.51 -26.67
CA PRO A 779 -23.41 -8.31 -25.48
C PRO A 779 -24.67 -8.56 -24.62
N TRP A 780 -25.56 -9.44 -25.08
CA TRP A 780 -26.87 -9.67 -24.45
C TRP A 780 -26.82 -10.08 -22.98
N ASN A 781 -25.83 -10.88 -22.57
CA ASN A 781 -25.68 -11.31 -21.17
C ASN A 781 -25.34 -10.13 -20.25
N GLU A 782 -24.49 -9.21 -20.73
CA GLU A 782 -24.09 -8.01 -19.98
C GLU A 782 -25.28 -7.06 -19.82
N ILE A 783 -26.10 -6.90 -20.86
CA ILE A 783 -27.35 -6.11 -20.79
C ILE A 783 -28.30 -6.67 -19.73
N ILE A 784 -28.53 -8.00 -19.73
CA ILE A 784 -29.42 -8.65 -18.76
C ILE A 784 -28.89 -8.46 -17.33
N GLN A 785 -27.58 -8.64 -17.13
CA GLN A 785 -26.94 -8.47 -15.83
C GLN A 785 -27.02 -7.02 -15.34
N ALA A 786 -26.70 -6.05 -16.21
CA ALA A 786 -26.74 -4.64 -15.87
C ALA A 786 -28.16 -4.19 -15.54
N MET A 787 -29.15 -4.58 -16.35
CA MET A 787 -30.56 -4.29 -16.09
C MET A 787 -31.04 -4.89 -14.77
N SER A 788 -30.66 -6.14 -14.47
CA SER A 788 -30.97 -6.76 -13.19
C SER A 788 -30.43 -5.94 -12.02
N ARG A 789 -29.18 -5.49 -12.11
CA ARG A 789 -28.56 -4.72 -11.03
C ARG A 789 -29.18 -3.33 -10.88
N VAL A 790 -29.51 -2.64 -11.98
CA VAL A 790 -30.23 -1.36 -11.95
C VAL A 790 -31.58 -1.51 -11.26
N ILE A 791 -32.33 -2.57 -11.57
CA ILE A 791 -33.64 -2.86 -10.94
C ILE A 791 -33.48 -3.19 -9.45
N GLU A 792 -32.46 -3.96 -9.05
CA GLU A 792 -32.20 -4.27 -7.65
C GLU A 792 -31.93 -3.00 -6.82
N LEU A 793 -31.17 -2.05 -7.38
CA LEU A 793 -30.80 -0.81 -6.69
C LEU A 793 -31.94 0.23 -6.66
N ARG A 794 -32.70 0.38 -7.76
CA ARG A 794 -33.73 1.43 -7.91
C ARG A 794 -35.15 0.94 -7.65
N GLY A 795 -35.44 -0.35 -7.81
CA GLY A 795 -36.79 -0.91 -7.85
C GLY A 795 -37.61 -0.67 -6.57
N LYS A 796 -36.97 -0.63 -5.40
CA LYS A 796 -37.65 -0.31 -4.13
C LYS A 796 -38.17 1.13 -4.07
N LYS A 797 -37.49 2.08 -4.71
CA LYS A 797 -37.83 3.52 -4.66
C LYS A 797 -38.70 3.93 -5.84
N GLU A 798 -38.40 3.41 -7.02
CA GLU A 798 -38.98 3.89 -8.29
C GLU A 798 -40.02 2.92 -8.88
N GLY A 799 -40.18 1.73 -8.31
CA GLY A 799 -41.17 0.75 -8.78
C GLY A 799 -40.95 0.37 -10.24
N GLU A 800 -42.00 0.43 -11.06
CA GLU A 800 -41.91 0.13 -12.50
C GLU A 800 -41.08 1.14 -13.32
N ALA A 801 -40.82 2.35 -12.79
CA ALA A 801 -40.12 3.39 -13.53
C ALA A 801 -38.60 3.16 -13.70
N CYS A 802 -38.01 2.23 -12.93
CA CYS A 802 -36.59 1.90 -13.07
C CYS A 802 -36.28 0.97 -14.26
N ILE A 803 -37.30 0.45 -14.94
CA ILE A 803 -37.14 -0.50 -16.04
C ILE A 803 -37.07 0.27 -17.37
N ASP A 804 -35.94 0.18 -18.07
CA ASP A 804 -35.84 0.70 -19.43
C ASP A 804 -36.65 -0.19 -20.40
N LEU A 805 -37.86 0.27 -20.73
CA LEU A 805 -38.79 -0.45 -21.60
C LEU A 805 -38.29 -0.57 -23.05
N ALA A 806 -37.45 0.35 -23.52
CA ALA A 806 -36.92 0.31 -24.87
C ALA A 806 -35.89 -0.83 -24.99
N ILE A 807 -34.96 -0.91 -24.04
CA ILE A 807 -33.97 -1.99 -23.98
C ILE A 807 -34.67 -3.33 -23.73
N LEU A 808 -35.62 -3.39 -22.79
CA LEU A 808 -36.36 -4.62 -22.48
C LEU A 808 -37.11 -5.17 -23.70
N LYS A 809 -37.72 -4.29 -24.50
CA LYS A 809 -38.39 -4.67 -25.75
C LYS A 809 -37.42 -5.32 -26.74
N VAL A 810 -36.25 -4.72 -26.95
CA VAL A 810 -35.22 -5.24 -27.87
C VAL A 810 -34.69 -6.60 -27.40
N VAL A 811 -34.43 -6.76 -26.09
CA VAL A 811 -33.99 -8.05 -25.52
C VAL A 811 -35.09 -9.11 -25.67
N THR A 812 -36.35 -8.74 -25.42
CA THR A 812 -37.50 -9.65 -25.59
C THR A 812 -37.63 -10.12 -27.04
N GLU A 813 -37.53 -9.22 -28.00
CA GLU A 813 -37.59 -9.53 -29.44
C GLU A 813 -36.44 -10.43 -29.87
N TYR A 814 -35.23 -10.17 -29.38
CA TYR A 814 -34.06 -11.01 -29.64
C TYR A 814 -34.25 -12.43 -29.09
N VAL A 815 -34.63 -12.56 -27.81
CA VAL A 815 -34.79 -13.87 -27.17
C VAL A 815 -35.89 -14.69 -27.82
N THR A 816 -37.06 -14.07 -28.07
CA THR A 816 -38.23 -14.76 -28.63
C THR A 816 -38.08 -15.16 -30.09
N ARG A 817 -37.24 -14.45 -30.87
CA ARG A 817 -36.94 -14.81 -32.26
C ARG A 817 -35.81 -15.82 -32.40
N LYS A 818 -34.76 -15.70 -31.58
CA LYS A 818 -33.56 -16.54 -31.73
C LYS A 818 -33.72 -17.93 -31.13
N TRP A 819 -34.52 -18.08 -30.08
CA TRP A 819 -34.75 -19.37 -29.42
C TRP A 819 -36.23 -19.76 -29.44
N THR A 820 -36.47 -21.06 -29.55
CA THR A 820 -37.80 -21.66 -29.37
C THR A 820 -37.90 -22.25 -27.97
N TYR A 821 -38.98 -21.97 -27.26
CA TYR A 821 -39.19 -22.54 -25.93
C TYR A 821 -39.56 -24.04 -26.03
N PRO A 822 -38.93 -24.93 -25.24
CA PRO A 822 -39.23 -26.37 -25.25
C PRO A 822 -40.71 -26.63 -24.94
N THR A 823 -41.32 -27.61 -25.63
CA THR A 823 -42.70 -28.04 -25.36
C THR A 823 -42.67 -29.26 -24.43
N SER A 824 -43.58 -29.32 -23.47
CA SER A 824 -43.62 -30.28 -22.35
C SER A 824 -44.05 -31.70 -22.72
N SER A 825 -43.75 -32.19 -23.93
CA SER A 825 -43.97 -33.60 -24.30
C SER A 825 -42.82 -34.53 -23.88
N ASP A 826 -41.77 -34.00 -23.24
CA ASP A 826 -40.58 -34.76 -22.79
C ASP A 826 -40.32 -34.68 -21.26
N GLU A 827 -41.28 -34.21 -20.46
CA GLU A 827 -41.16 -34.10 -18.98
C GLU A 827 -41.96 -35.17 -18.22
N GLN A 828 -41.96 -36.42 -18.71
CA GLN A 828 -42.44 -37.58 -17.95
C GLN A 828 -41.28 -38.54 -17.67
N GLU A 829 -40.39 -38.15 -16.77
CA GLU A 829 -39.73 -39.03 -15.81
C GLU A 829 -39.02 -38.14 -14.77
N ASP A 830 -39.12 -38.54 -13.51
CA ASP A 830 -38.45 -37.96 -12.32
C ASP A 830 -39.16 -36.81 -11.56
N GLU A 831 -40.36 -37.11 -11.06
CA GLU A 831 -40.81 -36.59 -9.75
C GLU A 831 -40.89 -37.75 -8.73
N GLN A 832 -39.74 -38.25 -8.28
CA GLN A 832 -39.58 -38.98 -7.02
C GLN A 832 -38.13 -38.86 -6.55
N GLY A 833 -37.88 -37.97 -5.58
CA GLY A 833 -36.52 -37.76 -5.08
C GLY A 833 -36.39 -36.62 -4.08
N THR A 834 -37.04 -36.76 -2.94
CA THR A 834 -36.80 -35.98 -1.72
C THR A 834 -35.31 -35.94 -1.34
N THR A 835 -34.83 -34.74 -1.02
CA THR A 835 -33.77 -34.40 -0.04
C THR A 835 -32.86 -35.54 0.47
N SER A 836 -31.57 -35.46 0.16
CA SER A 836 -30.51 -35.68 1.16
C SER A 836 -29.18 -35.05 0.72
N ILE A 837 -28.52 -34.48 1.72
CA ILE A 837 -27.20 -33.86 1.71
C ILE A 837 -26.16 -34.96 1.97
N SER A 838 -25.11 -35.05 1.16
CA SER A 838 -23.81 -35.66 1.50
C SER A 838 -22.86 -35.50 0.29
N GLU A 839 -21.86 -34.63 0.41
CA GLU A 839 -20.43 -34.99 0.60
C GLU A 839 -19.71 -35.43 -0.68
N GLU A 840 -18.77 -34.56 -1.09
CA GLU A 840 -17.72 -34.87 -2.06
C GLU A 840 -16.74 -35.88 -1.46
N GLY A 841 -16.38 -36.88 -2.26
CA GLY A 841 -15.34 -37.85 -1.92
C GLY A 841 -14.90 -38.65 -3.13
N GLN A 842 -13.78 -38.22 -3.73
CA GLN A 842 -12.72 -39.01 -4.38
C GLN A 842 -13.09 -40.26 -5.20
N THR A 843 -12.66 -40.29 -6.47
CA THR A 843 -11.47 -41.07 -6.93
C THR A 843 -11.41 -41.10 -8.46
N ARG A 844 -10.29 -40.59 -9.03
CA ARG A 844 -9.86 -40.87 -10.41
C ARG A 844 -8.58 -41.69 -10.33
N GLY A 845 -8.65 -42.96 -10.72
CA GLY A 845 -7.59 -43.64 -11.49
C GLY A 845 -8.14 -43.81 -12.90
N GLY A 846 -7.41 -43.76 -14.00
CA GLY A 846 -5.98 -43.78 -14.26
C GLY A 846 -5.79 -44.46 -15.61
N ALA A 847 -4.98 -43.86 -16.48
CA ALA A 847 -4.36 -44.44 -17.70
C ALA A 847 -5.32 -44.84 -18.86
N SER A 848 -4.98 -44.81 -20.15
CA SER A 848 -3.82 -44.35 -20.94
C SER A 848 -4.12 -44.63 -22.42
N ASN A 849 -3.32 -44.03 -23.33
CA ASN A 849 -3.06 -44.39 -24.74
C ASN A 849 -3.91 -43.74 -25.85
N GLY A 850 -3.39 -42.65 -26.41
CA GLY A 850 -2.47 -42.67 -27.56
C GLY A 850 -2.96 -43.27 -28.88
N GLY A 851 -3.14 -42.42 -29.90
CA GLY A 851 -3.25 -42.81 -31.31
C GLY A 851 -3.52 -41.62 -32.23
N ALA A 852 -2.53 -41.25 -33.05
CA ALA A 852 -2.57 -40.18 -34.06
C ALA A 852 -3.49 -40.53 -35.27
N PRO A 853 -3.88 -39.53 -36.10
CA PRO A 853 -5.07 -39.60 -36.96
C PRO A 853 -4.79 -40.10 -38.38
N PRO A 854 -5.85 -40.40 -39.14
CA PRO A 854 -5.84 -40.05 -40.56
C PRO A 854 -7.10 -39.28 -41.02
N THR A 855 -6.89 -38.69 -42.18
CA THR A 855 -7.61 -37.69 -42.97
C THR A 855 -8.99 -38.08 -43.52
N ASP A 856 -9.81 -37.03 -43.74
CA ASP A 856 -10.87 -36.83 -44.74
C ASP A 856 -11.90 -37.95 -45.03
N SER A 857 -13.17 -37.66 -44.74
CA SER A 857 -14.22 -37.65 -45.78
C SER A 857 -15.59 -37.25 -45.25
N THR A 858 -16.28 -36.50 -46.09
CA THR A 858 -17.68 -36.10 -46.05
C THR A 858 -18.66 -37.28 -45.86
N ALA A 859 -19.53 -37.23 -44.85
CA ALA A 859 -20.84 -37.89 -44.90
C ALA A 859 -21.81 -37.33 -43.86
N SER A 860 -22.93 -36.82 -44.35
CA SER A 860 -24.15 -36.56 -43.60
C SER A 860 -24.60 -37.79 -42.82
N THR A 861 -24.72 -37.70 -41.51
CA THR A 861 -25.54 -38.62 -40.71
C THR A 861 -26.27 -37.84 -39.62
N THR A 862 -27.59 -37.83 -39.73
CA THR A 862 -28.56 -37.32 -38.76
C THR A 862 -28.52 -38.17 -37.50
N ASN A 863 -28.06 -37.59 -36.39
CA ASN A 863 -28.34 -38.07 -35.04
C ASN A 863 -29.54 -37.29 -34.46
N PRO A 864 -30.45 -37.94 -33.70
CA PRO A 864 -31.60 -37.26 -33.12
C PRO A 864 -31.15 -36.36 -31.95
N PRO A 865 -31.78 -35.19 -31.71
CA PRO A 865 -31.32 -34.31 -30.64
C PRO A 865 -31.77 -34.86 -29.28
N ALA A 866 -30.82 -34.94 -28.36
CA ALA A 866 -31.06 -35.20 -26.95
C ALA A 866 -31.61 -33.95 -26.23
N VAL A 867 -32.58 -34.18 -25.33
CA VAL A 867 -33.12 -33.35 -24.23
C VAL A 867 -32.61 -31.89 -24.18
N THR A 868 -33.41 -30.94 -24.65
CA THR A 868 -32.98 -29.54 -24.84
C THR A 868 -33.35 -28.62 -23.65
N LYS A 869 -32.48 -28.54 -22.64
CA LYS A 869 -32.52 -27.43 -21.67
C LYS A 869 -32.20 -26.10 -22.38
N LEU A 870 -32.94 -25.03 -22.07
CA LEU A 870 -32.69 -23.69 -22.63
C LEU A 870 -31.24 -23.23 -22.35
N PRO A 871 -30.57 -22.54 -23.30
CA PRO A 871 -29.26 -21.95 -23.09
C PRO A 871 -29.22 -20.89 -21.97
N TYR A 872 -28.02 -20.51 -21.53
CA TYR A 872 -27.84 -19.57 -20.40
C TYR A 872 -28.55 -18.22 -20.61
N THR A 873 -28.40 -17.57 -21.78
CA THR A 873 -28.99 -16.25 -22.06
C THR A 873 -30.52 -16.22 -21.88
N PRO A 874 -31.32 -17.09 -22.55
CA PRO A 874 -32.77 -17.12 -22.32
C PRO A 874 -33.14 -17.52 -20.89
N ARG A 875 -32.38 -18.39 -20.22
CA ARG A 875 -32.61 -18.72 -18.79
C ARG A 875 -32.39 -17.53 -17.86
N SER A 876 -31.30 -16.79 -18.06
CA SER A 876 -30.98 -15.59 -17.29
C SER A 876 -32.03 -14.50 -17.50
N PHE A 877 -32.44 -14.30 -18.75
CA PHE A 877 -33.55 -13.41 -19.11
C PHE A 877 -34.86 -13.79 -18.39
N LEU A 878 -35.26 -15.06 -18.43
CA LEU A 878 -36.47 -15.52 -17.73
C LEU A 878 -36.37 -15.34 -16.21
N THR A 879 -35.17 -15.54 -15.64
CA THR A 879 -34.92 -15.31 -14.21
C THR A 879 -35.13 -13.83 -13.87
N LEU A 880 -34.57 -12.91 -14.66
CA LEU A 880 -34.80 -11.46 -14.52
C LEU A 880 -36.30 -11.11 -14.60
N ILE A 881 -37.01 -11.68 -15.57
CA ILE A 881 -38.44 -11.45 -15.78
C ILE A 881 -39.27 -11.92 -14.58
N ASP A 882 -39.07 -13.16 -14.14
CA ASP A 882 -39.90 -13.80 -13.11
C ASP A 882 -39.60 -13.25 -11.70
N THR A 883 -38.33 -12.99 -11.39
CA THR A 883 -37.91 -12.62 -10.03
C THR A 883 -37.95 -11.13 -9.75
N GLN A 884 -37.69 -10.27 -10.75
CA GLN A 884 -37.49 -8.84 -10.54
C GLN A 884 -38.50 -7.98 -11.31
N ILE A 885 -38.74 -8.26 -12.59
CA ILE A 885 -39.62 -7.40 -13.42
C ILE A 885 -41.11 -7.65 -13.14
N THR A 886 -41.55 -8.92 -13.10
CA THR A 886 -42.97 -9.25 -12.91
C THR A 886 -43.53 -8.76 -11.57
N PRO A 887 -42.80 -8.85 -10.42
CA PRO A 887 -43.28 -8.30 -9.15
C PRO A 887 -43.43 -6.77 -9.14
N LEU A 888 -42.68 -6.06 -9.98
CA LEU A 888 -42.73 -4.59 -10.08
C LEU A 888 -43.83 -4.08 -11.03
N ALA A 889 -44.39 -4.93 -11.88
CA ALA A 889 -45.40 -4.53 -12.86
C ALA A 889 -46.73 -4.19 -12.17
N THR A 890 -47.10 -2.90 -12.18
CA THR A 890 -48.34 -2.40 -11.57
C THR A 890 -49.31 -1.83 -12.59
N SER A 891 -48.86 -0.90 -13.43
CA SER A 891 -49.74 -0.03 -14.23
C SER A 891 -49.31 0.15 -15.68
N SER A 892 -48.06 -0.15 -16.04
CA SER A 892 -47.55 0.10 -17.40
C SER A 892 -48.19 -0.81 -18.47
N PRO A 893 -48.95 -0.26 -19.45
CA PRO A 893 -49.57 -1.06 -20.51
C PRO A 893 -48.54 -1.74 -21.42
N ILE A 894 -47.41 -1.07 -21.66
CA ILE A 894 -46.32 -1.55 -22.52
C ILE A 894 -45.63 -2.75 -21.84
N LEU A 895 -45.34 -2.65 -20.55
CA LEU A 895 -44.72 -3.73 -19.78
C LEU A 895 -45.60 -4.98 -19.77
N TYR A 896 -46.91 -4.84 -19.52
CA TYR A 896 -47.84 -5.97 -19.58
C TYR A 896 -47.94 -6.59 -20.98
N THR A 897 -47.79 -5.79 -22.04
CA THR A 897 -47.73 -6.32 -23.42
C THR A 897 -46.50 -7.20 -23.61
N LEU A 898 -45.33 -6.75 -23.15
CA LEU A 898 -44.08 -7.52 -23.22
C LEU A 898 -44.15 -8.80 -22.37
N LEU A 899 -44.70 -8.73 -21.16
CA LEU A 899 -44.89 -9.91 -20.33
C LEU A 899 -45.87 -10.91 -20.97
N SER A 900 -46.92 -10.42 -21.64
CA SER A 900 -47.86 -11.26 -22.39
C SER A 900 -47.18 -11.98 -23.56
N THR A 901 -46.32 -11.31 -24.32
CA THR A 901 -45.59 -11.94 -25.44
C THR A 901 -44.59 -12.98 -24.93
N ILE A 902 -43.90 -12.70 -23.82
CA ILE A 902 -42.99 -13.66 -23.17
C ILE A 902 -43.77 -14.89 -22.68
N ALA A 903 -44.94 -14.71 -22.06
CA ALA A 903 -45.79 -15.82 -21.64
C ALA A 903 -46.28 -16.65 -22.83
N ALA A 904 -46.70 -16.00 -23.93
CA ALA A 904 -47.07 -16.70 -25.16
C ALA A 904 -45.92 -17.53 -25.74
N TRP A 905 -44.69 -16.99 -25.72
CA TRP A 905 -43.48 -17.70 -26.15
C TRP A 905 -43.15 -18.92 -25.26
N ARG A 906 -43.43 -18.85 -23.94
CA ARG A 906 -43.25 -19.96 -22.98
C ARG A 906 -44.32 -21.06 -23.07
N HIS A 907 -45.16 -21.04 -24.11
CA HIS A 907 -46.37 -21.87 -24.22
C HIS A 907 -47.30 -21.72 -23.02
N ARG A 908 -47.42 -20.48 -22.51
CA ARG A 908 -48.32 -20.12 -21.42
C ARG A 908 -49.53 -19.27 -21.84
N PRO A 909 -50.51 -19.84 -22.55
CA PRO A 909 -51.64 -19.08 -23.10
C PRO A 909 -52.62 -18.50 -22.06
N LEU A 910 -52.81 -19.11 -20.89
CA LEU A 910 -53.67 -18.54 -19.84
C LEU A 910 -53.00 -17.34 -19.18
N GLN A 911 -51.71 -17.50 -18.83
CA GLN A 911 -50.95 -16.40 -18.25
C GLN A 911 -50.83 -15.23 -19.24
N SER A 912 -50.59 -15.53 -20.52
CA SER A 912 -50.56 -14.54 -21.60
C SER A 912 -51.89 -13.79 -21.73
N LEU A 913 -53.03 -14.49 -21.74
CA LEU A 913 -54.35 -13.85 -21.83
C LEU A 913 -54.63 -12.92 -20.64
N LEU A 914 -54.29 -13.32 -19.41
CA LEU A 914 -54.48 -12.50 -18.21
C LEU A 914 -53.61 -11.23 -18.24
N LEU A 915 -52.37 -11.33 -18.72
CA LEU A 915 -51.48 -10.17 -18.87
C LEU A 915 -51.94 -9.24 -20.01
N ALA A 916 -52.48 -9.80 -21.09
CA ALA A 916 -53.11 -9.02 -22.16
C ALA A 916 -54.35 -8.26 -21.68
N GLU A 917 -55.22 -8.89 -20.88
CA GLU A 917 -56.36 -8.23 -20.24
C GLU A 917 -55.90 -7.06 -19.35
N LYS A 918 -54.86 -7.26 -18.52
CA LYS A 918 -54.27 -6.19 -17.69
C LYS A 918 -53.71 -5.04 -18.53
N SER A 919 -53.00 -5.35 -19.61
CA SER A 919 -52.48 -4.34 -20.55
C SER A 919 -53.60 -3.50 -21.15
N TRP A 920 -54.66 -4.15 -21.65
CA TRP A 920 -55.82 -3.46 -22.22
C TRP A 920 -56.54 -2.59 -21.19
N LEU A 921 -56.81 -3.11 -19.99
CA LEU A 921 -57.45 -2.35 -18.92
C LEU A 921 -56.60 -1.14 -18.48
N ALA A 922 -55.28 -1.29 -18.42
CA ALA A 922 -54.37 -0.19 -18.11
C ALA A 922 -54.43 0.90 -19.18
N THR A 923 -54.46 0.55 -20.48
CA THR A 923 -54.67 1.52 -21.58
C THR A 923 -55.99 2.26 -21.44
N LEU A 924 -57.09 1.57 -21.13
CA LEU A 924 -58.39 2.22 -20.92
C LEU A 924 -58.39 3.17 -19.71
N SER A 925 -57.67 2.80 -18.65
CA SER A 925 -57.59 3.60 -17.43
C SER A 925 -56.75 4.86 -17.64
N LEU A 926 -55.59 4.77 -18.31
CA LEU A 926 -54.72 5.91 -18.57
C LEU A 926 -55.44 7.01 -19.36
N SER A 927 -56.22 6.63 -20.37
CA SER A 927 -56.98 7.56 -21.20
C SER A 927 -58.24 8.12 -20.53
N ALA A 928 -58.74 7.50 -19.46
CA ALA A 928 -59.86 8.02 -18.68
C ALA A 928 -59.42 9.12 -17.69
N THR A 929 -58.15 9.17 -17.32
CA THR A 929 -57.58 10.20 -16.42
C THR A 929 -57.23 11.52 -17.10
N SER A 930 -57.19 11.57 -18.44
CA SER A 930 -56.87 12.78 -19.21
C SER A 930 -58.09 13.67 -19.52
N SER A 931 -59.31 13.19 -19.28
CA SER A 931 -60.53 14.00 -19.38
C SER A 931 -60.82 14.68 -18.03
N SER A 932 -60.81 16.02 -18.00
CA SER A 932 -61.01 16.82 -16.79
C SER A 932 -62.49 16.97 -16.39
N SER A 933 -63.40 16.19 -16.97
CA SER A 933 -64.83 16.32 -16.72
C SER A 933 -65.53 14.97 -16.66
N SER A 934 -66.05 14.69 -15.45
CA SER A 934 -67.00 13.65 -15.06
C SER A 934 -66.44 12.31 -14.54
N ALA A 935 -67.05 11.86 -13.45
CA ALA A 935 -66.76 10.62 -12.72
C ALA A 935 -67.29 9.36 -13.43
N ASP A 936 -67.74 9.48 -14.68
CA ASP A 936 -68.17 8.37 -15.53
C ASP A 936 -67.16 8.27 -16.67
N GLY A 937 -66.36 7.20 -16.68
CA GLY A 937 -65.24 6.99 -17.62
C GLY A 937 -65.67 6.82 -19.08
N ASP A 938 -66.14 7.92 -19.68
CA ASP A 938 -66.62 8.09 -21.05
C ASP A 938 -65.49 8.65 -21.94
N PHE A 939 -65.38 8.16 -23.17
CA PHE A 939 -64.32 8.46 -24.14
C PHE A 939 -64.78 9.47 -25.21
N ASN A 940 -65.88 10.17 -24.98
CA ASN A 940 -66.49 11.06 -25.97
C ASN A 940 -65.66 12.33 -26.27
N ASP A 941 -64.78 12.75 -25.35
CA ASP A 941 -64.02 14.01 -25.41
C ASP A 941 -62.49 13.83 -25.37
N ILE A 942 -61.98 12.63 -25.65
CA ILE A 942 -60.53 12.39 -25.69
C ILE A 942 -59.91 12.80 -27.05
N PRO A 943 -58.60 13.07 -27.12
CA PRO A 943 -57.91 13.36 -28.38
C PRO A 943 -58.07 12.22 -29.41
N PRO A 944 -58.23 12.51 -30.72
CA PRO A 944 -58.40 11.50 -31.77
C PRO A 944 -57.27 10.44 -31.82
N SER A 945 -56.04 10.84 -31.49
CA SER A 945 -54.89 9.92 -31.40
C SER A 945 -55.05 8.89 -30.27
N GLN A 946 -55.51 9.33 -29.10
CA GLN A 946 -55.78 8.45 -27.94
C GLN A 946 -56.98 7.54 -28.21
N TRP A 947 -58.02 8.07 -28.87
CA TRP A 947 -59.16 7.26 -29.32
C TRP A 947 -58.73 6.14 -30.27
N THR A 948 -57.90 6.47 -31.26
CA THR A 948 -57.34 5.49 -32.20
C THR A 948 -56.51 4.43 -31.48
N GLU A 949 -55.72 4.81 -30.47
CA GLU A 949 -54.93 3.89 -29.66
C GLU A 949 -55.81 2.92 -28.86
N ILE A 950 -56.86 3.42 -28.18
CA ILE A 950 -57.83 2.60 -27.44
C ILE A 950 -58.52 1.60 -28.37
N VAL A 951 -59.00 2.07 -29.52
CA VAL A 951 -59.66 1.21 -30.51
C VAL A 951 -58.68 0.12 -30.98
N THR A 952 -57.47 0.51 -31.37
CA THR A 952 -56.44 -0.43 -31.86
C THR A 952 -56.10 -1.47 -30.79
N LYS A 953 -55.92 -1.04 -29.54
CA LYS A 953 -55.64 -1.94 -28.41
C LYS A 953 -56.81 -2.86 -28.08
N THR A 954 -58.05 -2.41 -28.28
CA THR A 954 -59.26 -3.21 -28.06
C THR A 954 -59.46 -4.25 -29.16
N ILE A 955 -59.17 -3.90 -30.42
CA ILE A 955 -59.13 -4.87 -31.53
C ILE A 955 -58.05 -5.93 -31.26
N TRP A 956 -56.84 -5.50 -30.85
CA TRP A 956 -55.77 -6.42 -30.46
C TRP A 956 -56.19 -7.36 -29.33
N MET A 957 -56.94 -6.88 -28.33
CA MET A 957 -57.46 -7.72 -27.24
C MET A 957 -58.50 -8.74 -27.75
N ILE A 958 -59.38 -8.35 -28.66
CA ILE A 958 -60.35 -9.25 -29.32
C ILE A 958 -59.63 -10.36 -30.10
N GLU A 959 -58.62 -10.01 -30.90
CA GLU A 959 -57.78 -10.97 -31.62
C GLU A 959 -57.02 -11.89 -30.65
N THR A 960 -56.58 -11.36 -29.50
CA THR A 960 -55.91 -12.16 -28.46
C THR A 960 -56.87 -13.18 -27.84
N TYR A 961 -58.14 -12.83 -27.59
CA TYR A 961 -59.16 -13.80 -27.16
C TYR A 961 -59.44 -14.86 -28.23
N GLN A 962 -59.46 -14.48 -29.51
CA GLN A 962 -59.70 -15.42 -30.61
C GLN A 962 -58.55 -16.42 -30.78
N THR A 963 -57.31 -15.96 -30.60
CA THR A 963 -56.11 -16.79 -30.77
C THR A 963 -55.79 -17.64 -29.56
N LEU A 964 -55.93 -17.11 -28.34
CA LEU A 964 -55.56 -17.82 -27.10
C LEU A 964 -56.74 -18.49 -26.40
N GLY A 965 -57.94 -17.94 -26.49
CA GLY A 965 -59.15 -18.43 -25.82
C GLY A 965 -59.46 -19.92 -26.07
N PRO A 966 -59.44 -20.42 -27.31
CA PRO A 966 -59.68 -21.84 -27.62
C PRO A 966 -58.47 -22.75 -27.40
N ARG A 967 -57.29 -22.23 -27.01
CA ARG A 967 -56.11 -23.07 -26.75
C ARG A 967 -56.24 -23.81 -25.42
N GLU A 968 -55.44 -24.85 -25.25
CA GLU A 968 -55.42 -25.63 -24.01
C GLU A 968 -54.63 -24.92 -22.89
N ARG A 969 -55.12 -25.03 -21.66
CA ARG A 969 -54.47 -24.51 -20.45
C ARG A 969 -53.25 -25.33 -20.06
N GLU A 970 -52.19 -24.62 -19.65
CA GLU A 970 -50.85 -25.10 -19.32
C GLU A 970 -50.73 -26.21 -18.27
N ARG A 971 -51.76 -26.41 -17.43
CA ARG A 971 -51.66 -27.31 -16.25
C ARG A 971 -52.91 -28.12 -15.94
N THR A 972 -54.08 -27.67 -16.40
CA THR A 972 -55.37 -28.23 -15.95
C THR A 972 -56.09 -28.98 -17.05
N GLY A 973 -55.63 -28.89 -18.31
CA GLY A 973 -56.39 -29.32 -19.47
C GLY A 973 -57.66 -28.48 -19.65
N GLY A 974 -58.13 -28.35 -20.90
CA GLY A 974 -59.32 -27.58 -21.26
C GLY A 974 -59.04 -26.16 -21.76
N GLU A 975 -60.06 -25.52 -22.33
CA GLU A 975 -59.94 -24.22 -23.00
C GLU A 975 -59.50 -23.09 -22.04
N VAL A 976 -58.58 -22.24 -22.49
CA VAL A 976 -58.09 -21.07 -21.74
C VAL A 976 -59.25 -20.18 -21.31
N GLU A 977 -60.21 -19.91 -22.19
CA GLU A 977 -61.43 -19.19 -21.87
C GLU A 977 -62.63 -19.75 -22.66
N PRO A 978 -63.46 -20.62 -22.05
CA PRO A 978 -64.56 -21.29 -22.77
C PRO A 978 -65.65 -20.34 -23.26
N LYS A 979 -65.72 -19.12 -22.70
CA LYS A 979 -66.64 -18.05 -23.15
C LYS A 979 -65.90 -16.92 -23.86
N TRP A 980 -64.79 -17.20 -24.55
CA TRP A 980 -63.95 -16.16 -25.14
C TRP A 980 -64.70 -15.28 -26.14
N ARG A 981 -65.63 -15.83 -26.95
CA ARG A 981 -66.48 -15.05 -27.87
C ARG A 981 -67.38 -14.06 -27.16
N PHE A 982 -67.89 -14.43 -25.97
CA PHE A 982 -68.71 -13.53 -25.16
C PHE A 982 -67.84 -12.42 -24.57
N LYS A 983 -66.69 -12.76 -23.97
CA LYS A 983 -65.76 -11.78 -23.40
C LYS A 983 -65.19 -10.81 -24.45
N ALA A 984 -64.82 -11.29 -25.63
CA ALA A 984 -64.35 -10.47 -26.74
C ALA A 984 -65.42 -9.47 -27.19
N ARG A 985 -66.68 -9.91 -27.37
CA ARG A 985 -67.80 -9.02 -27.67
C ARG A 985 -68.08 -8.02 -26.55
N SER A 986 -68.01 -8.45 -25.29
CA SER A 986 -68.15 -7.58 -24.13
C SER A 986 -67.07 -6.50 -24.06
N ALA A 987 -65.81 -6.84 -24.38
CA ALA A 987 -64.70 -5.89 -24.41
C ALA A 987 -64.91 -4.81 -25.48
N GLY A 988 -65.30 -5.20 -26.70
CA GLY A 988 -65.60 -4.25 -27.77
C GLY A 988 -66.82 -3.38 -27.48
N ARG A 989 -67.93 -3.98 -26.98
CA ARG A 989 -69.13 -3.23 -26.59
C ARG A 989 -68.87 -2.23 -25.46
N ARG A 990 -67.96 -2.54 -24.54
CA ARG A 990 -67.56 -1.64 -23.44
C ARG A 990 -66.95 -0.35 -23.99
N VAL A 991 -66.11 -0.43 -25.01
CA VAL A 991 -65.45 0.73 -25.62
C VAL A 991 -66.41 1.48 -26.55
N LEU A 992 -67.19 0.78 -27.37
CA LEU A 992 -68.21 1.39 -28.24
C LEU A 992 -69.27 2.15 -27.42
N GLY A 993 -69.70 1.57 -26.29
CA GLY A 993 -70.70 2.19 -25.41
C GLY A 993 -70.21 3.44 -24.69
N ARG A 994 -68.90 3.56 -24.48
CA ARG A 994 -68.20 4.72 -23.91
C ARG A 994 -67.66 5.67 -24.99
N GLY A 995 -68.03 5.52 -26.25
CA GLY A 995 -67.49 6.33 -27.35
C GLY A 995 -68.56 6.68 -28.37
N LYS A 996 -69.80 6.88 -27.92
CA LYS A 996 -70.96 7.09 -28.81
C LYS A 996 -70.88 8.36 -29.65
N SER A 997 -70.22 9.42 -29.15
CA SER A 997 -70.06 10.66 -29.92
C SER A 997 -69.24 10.44 -31.20
N TRP A 998 -68.37 9.43 -31.25
CA TRP A 998 -67.58 9.07 -32.42
C TRP A 998 -68.42 8.34 -33.49
N GLU A 999 -69.51 7.66 -33.11
CA GLU A 999 -70.50 7.10 -34.04
C GLU A 999 -71.21 8.23 -34.79
N GLU A 1000 -71.65 9.26 -34.07
CA GLU A 1000 -72.36 10.41 -34.61
C GLU A 1000 -71.48 11.26 -35.54
N ARG A 1001 -70.16 11.26 -35.30
CA ARG A 1001 -69.15 11.91 -36.14
C ARG A 1001 -68.71 11.07 -37.35
N GLY A 1002 -69.14 9.82 -37.45
CA GLY A 1002 -68.76 8.92 -38.55
C GLY A 1002 -67.27 8.52 -38.55
N ASP A 1003 -66.65 8.40 -37.37
CA ASP A 1003 -65.22 8.11 -37.23
C ASP A 1003 -64.84 6.70 -37.76
N GLU A 1004 -63.76 6.64 -38.55
CA GLU A 1004 -63.30 5.39 -39.18
C GLU A 1004 -62.88 4.33 -38.14
N ALA A 1005 -62.25 4.73 -37.03
CA ALA A 1005 -61.79 3.79 -36.00
C ALA A 1005 -63.00 3.19 -35.25
N TRP A 1006 -64.03 3.99 -34.99
CA TRP A 1006 -65.27 3.50 -34.39
C TRP A 1006 -65.98 2.47 -35.29
N VAL A 1007 -66.12 2.77 -36.60
CA VAL A 1007 -66.71 1.84 -37.58
C VAL A 1007 -65.90 0.55 -37.67
N ARG A 1008 -64.57 0.65 -37.67
CA ARG A 1008 -63.67 -0.51 -37.67
C ARG A 1008 -63.89 -1.41 -36.44
N LEU A 1009 -63.99 -0.83 -35.24
CA LEU A 1009 -64.23 -1.59 -34.02
C LEU A 1009 -65.60 -2.28 -34.04
N LYS A 1010 -66.65 -1.57 -34.50
CA LYS A 1010 -68.00 -2.15 -34.66
C LYS A 1010 -68.01 -3.32 -35.63
N GLY A 1011 -67.35 -3.19 -36.77
CA GLY A 1011 -67.20 -4.28 -37.75
C GLY A 1011 -66.53 -5.53 -37.16
N VAL A 1012 -65.47 -5.34 -36.35
CA VAL A 1012 -64.81 -6.46 -35.66
C VAL A 1012 -65.72 -7.09 -34.61
N VAL A 1013 -66.52 -6.31 -33.88
CA VAL A 1013 -67.46 -6.81 -32.85
C VAL A 1013 -68.63 -7.57 -33.47
N ASP A 1014 -69.16 -7.09 -34.60
CA ASP A 1014 -70.27 -7.72 -35.32
C ASP A 1014 -69.83 -9.02 -36.03
N GLY A 1015 -68.52 -9.19 -36.29
CA GLY A 1015 -67.93 -10.40 -36.88
C GLY A 1015 -67.63 -11.55 -35.92
N LEU A 1016 -67.79 -11.36 -34.60
CA LEU A 1016 -67.58 -12.37 -33.53
C LEU A 1016 -68.86 -13.12 -33.17
#